data_AF-I1Q8E9-F1
#
_entry.id   AF-I1Q8E9-F1
#
_cell.length_a   1.000
_cell.length_b   1.000
_cell.length_c   1.000
_cell.angle_alpha   90.00
_cell.angle_beta   90.00
_cell.angle_gamma   90.00
#
_symmetry.space_group_name_H-M   'P 1'
#
loop_
_entity.id
_entity.type
_entity.pdbx_description
1 polymer ?
#
loop_
_entity_poly.entity_id
_entity_poly.type
_entity_poly.pdbx_seq_one_letter_code
_entity_poly.pdbx_strand_id
1 'polypeptide(L)'
;MPELRSSTRQARLRSRKPDDQKPAEQAAKPALPAPQRAGKRVPPPAIRGRKGAAGRRGGAAPRGRRKAVEVVDLEAGQGRGDSPKPVVGQAVVGEAKNVKAPEVVANKGLRMDGESAEKLVAADDESSLPVPERIQVGNSPEYITDRKLGKGGFGQVYVGRRVSGGTNRTGPDAYEVALKLEHRNSKGCNYGAPYEWQVYHNLNGCYGIPAVHYKGRQGDYYILVMDMLGPSLWDVWNSLGQTMSPHMGACIAVEAISILEKLHSKGFVHGDVKPENFLLGQPGSPDEKKLYLIDLGLASKWRESSGQHVDYDQRPDIFRGTIRYASVHAHLGRTGSRRDDLESLAYTLIFLIRGRLPWQGYQGDTKSFLVCKKKMATSPEMLSCFCPPPFKQFLEVVTNMKFDEEPNYAKLISLFDSLIEVPASRPIRIDGALKVGQKRGRNHEEDEQPKKKVRLGSPAAQWISVYNARRAMKQRYHYNVADNRLQQHIEKGNEDGLYISCVASSANLWALIMDAGTGFLSQVHELSPVFLHKDWIMDQWEKNFYITAIAGSANGSSLVVMSKGTPYSQQSYKVSESFPFKWINKKWKEGFHVTSMATAGNRWGVVMSRNSGYSEQVVELDFLYPSEGIHRRWETGYRITSTAATNDQAAFILSIPKRKPVDETQETLRTSAFPSNHVKDKWAKNLYIASICFGRTVC
;
A
#
# COMPACT_ATOMS: atom_id res chain seq x y z
N MET A 1 32.84 -0.50 -2.28
CA MET A 1 31.41 -0.21 -2.00
C MET A 1 31.33 0.31 -0.57
N PRO A 2 31.10 1.61 -0.32
CA PRO A 2 31.23 2.19 1.02
C PRO A 2 30.05 1.85 1.93
N GLU A 3 30.35 1.69 3.22
CA GLU A 3 29.43 1.28 4.27
C GLU A 3 28.33 2.33 4.56
N LEU A 4 27.14 1.87 4.94
CA LEU A 4 26.07 2.71 5.47
C LEU A 4 26.19 2.80 7.00
N ARG A 5 26.26 4.03 7.52
CA ARG A 5 26.58 4.33 8.93
C ARG A 5 25.44 4.02 9.90
N SER A 6 25.82 3.72 11.14
CA SER A 6 24.93 3.52 12.28
C SER A 6 24.31 4.82 12.80
N SER A 7 23.07 4.74 13.29
CA SER A 7 22.36 5.81 13.98
C SER A 7 22.80 5.91 15.46
N THR A 8 24.00 6.47 15.70
CA THR A 8 24.53 6.63 17.07
C THR A 8 24.19 8.02 17.63
N ARG A 9 23.40 8.09 18.70
CA ARG A 9 22.92 9.33 19.30
C ARG A 9 23.92 9.89 20.32
N GLN A 10 24.80 10.82 19.92
CA GLN A 10 25.66 11.56 20.85
C GLN A 10 25.07 12.93 21.22
N ALA A 11 24.85 13.16 22.51
CA ALA A 11 24.45 14.46 23.04
C ALA A 11 25.66 15.40 23.12
N ARG A 12 25.60 16.56 22.45
CA ARG A 12 26.61 17.62 22.59
C ARG A 12 26.35 18.45 23.84
N LEU A 13 27.01 18.09 24.94
CA LEU A 13 27.24 19.00 26.06
C LEU A 13 28.17 20.13 25.60
N ARG A 14 27.73 21.39 25.71
CA ARG A 14 28.58 22.57 25.50
C ARG A 14 29.36 22.85 26.78
N SER A 15 30.68 22.72 26.72
CA SER A 15 31.58 23.21 27.75
C SER A 15 31.67 24.74 27.70
N ARG A 16 31.53 25.40 28.85
CA ARG A 16 32.05 26.75 29.11
C ARG A 16 33.15 26.62 30.17
N LYS A 17 34.27 27.31 29.96
CA LYS A 17 35.33 27.45 30.97
C LYS A 17 34.94 28.52 32.01
N PRO A 18 35.55 28.49 33.21
CA PRO A 18 35.23 29.41 34.30
C PRO A 18 36.07 30.69 34.26
N ASP A 19 35.58 31.72 34.96
CA ASP A 19 36.35 32.88 35.45
C ASP A 19 36.02 33.10 36.94
N ASP A 20 36.82 33.94 37.61
CA ASP A 20 37.20 33.77 39.02
C ASP A 20 36.20 34.15 40.14
N GLN A 21 36.47 33.61 41.33
CA GLN A 21 35.85 33.94 42.61
C GLN A 21 36.53 35.14 43.30
N LYS A 22 35.76 35.98 44.02
CA LYS A 22 36.05 36.54 45.37
C LYS A 22 34.80 37.29 45.94
N PRO A 23 34.70 37.60 47.27
CA PRO A 23 33.58 37.06 48.06
C PRO A 23 32.85 38.03 49.03
N ALA A 24 31.88 37.47 49.78
CA ALA A 24 31.17 37.99 50.99
C ALA A 24 30.12 39.10 50.74
N GLU A 25 28.93 39.14 51.37
CA GLU A 25 28.60 38.98 52.80
C GLU A 25 27.18 38.42 53.11
N GLN A 26 26.99 37.98 54.37
CA GLN A 26 25.85 38.11 55.32
C GLN A 26 24.42 38.47 54.82
N ALA A 27 23.28 38.00 55.38
CA ALA A 27 22.97 37.13 56.54
C ALA A 27 21.48 36.65 56.53
N ALA A 28 21.03 36.05 57.66
CA ALA A 28 19.64 35.84 58.13
C ALA A 28 18.92 34.47 57.85
N LYS A 29 18.84 33.67 58.93
CA LYS A 29 17.76 32.72 59.31
C LYS A 29 16.84 33.45 60.33
N PRO A 30 15.59 33.02 60.65
CA PRO A 30 15.12 31.64 60.91
C PRO A 30 13.79 31.30 60.15
N ALA A 31 12.96 30.29 60.45
CA ALA A 31 12.83 29.36 61.58
C ALA A 31 12.18 28.00 61.20
N LEU A 32 11.88 27.18 62.22
CA LEU A 32 10.96 26.03 62.24
C LEU A 32 9.92 26.27 63.36
N PRO A 33 8.70 25.68 63.34
CA PRO A 33 8.52 24.34 63.92
C PRO A 33 7.44 23.45 63.26
N ALA A 34 7.41 22.18 63.68
CA ALA A 34 6.33 21.21 63.50
C ALA A 34 5.81 20.79 64.90
N PRO A 35 5.09 19.66 65.08
CA PRO A 35 3.77 19.24 64.58
C PRO A 35 2.78 19.01 65.75
N GLN A 36 1.52 18.56 65.51
CA GLN A 36 0.82 17.62 66.43
C GLN A 36 -0.47 16.97 65.86
N ARG A 37 -1.03 15.99 66.59
CA ARG A 37 -2.05 14.99 66.17
C ARG A 37 -3.35 15.04 67.00
N ALA A 38 -4.40 14.41 66.42
CA ALA A 38 -5.45 13.57 67.06
C ALA A 38 -6.82 14.19 67.45
N GLY A 39 -7.92 13.42 67.25
CA GLY A 39 -9.24 13.69 67.90
C GLY A 39 -10.50 13.13 67.21
N LYS A 40 -10.94 11.91 67.58
CA LYS A 40 -12.17 11.18 67.15
C LYS A 40 -13.53 11.90 67.43
N ARG A 41 -14.57 11.74 66.58
CA ARG A 41 -15.87 10.99 66.80
C ARG A 41 -17.00 11.32 65.77
N VAL A 42 -18.06 10.49 65.78
CA VAL A 42 -19.28 10.38 64.91
C VAL A 42 -20.56 10.73 65.77
N PRO A 43 -21.87 10.75 65.35
CA PRO A 43 -22.60 10.27 64.13
C PRO A 43 -23.76 11.22 63.57
N PRO A 44 -25.03 10.82 63.23
CA PRO A 44 -25.67 10.99 61.88
C PRO A 44 -27.05 11.75 61.89
N PRO A 45 -27.92 11.81 60.83
CA PRO A 45 -28.80 10.73 60.26
C PRO A 45 -28.89 10.76 58.69
N ALA A 46 -29.36 9.79 57.87
CA ALA A 46 -30.52 8.84 57.79
C ALA A 46 -31.81 9.36 57.10
N ILE A 47 -32.34 8.64 56.07
CA ILE A 47 -33.78 8.51 55.68
C ILE A 47 -34.02 7.27 54.77
N ARG A 48 -35.27 6.77 54.76
CA ARG A 48 -35.81 5.46 54.28
C ARG A 48 -36.07 5.42 52.74
N GLY A 49 -36.34 4.28 52.05
CA GLY A 49 -36.35 2.84 52.39
C GLY A 49 -37.63 2.05 51.99
N ARG A 50 -37.52 0.84 51.39
CA ARG A 50 -38.48 -0.33 51.39
C ARG A 50 -37.90 -1.48 50.52
N LYS A 51 -37.67 -2.70 51.06
CA LYS A 51 -38.53 -3.93 51.09
C LYS A 51 -38.85 -4.52 49.71
N GLY A 52 -38.73 -5.83 49.42
CA GLY A 52 -38.28 -7.04 50.15
C GLY A 52 -37.80 -8.11 49.12
N ALA A 53 -37.69 -9.43 49.36
CA ALA A 53 -37.88 -10.30 50.52
C ALA A 53 -36.96 -11.55 50.38
N ALA A 54 -36.93 -12.45 51.37
CA ALA A 54 -35.91 -13.50 51.49
C ALA A 54 -36.27 -14.85 50.82
N GLY A 55 -35.23 -15.62 50.45
CA GLY A 55 -35.31 -17.05 50.13
C GLY A 55 -33.94 -17.73 50.34
N ARG A 56 -33.83 -18.61 51.34
CA ARG A 56 -32.54 -19.21 51.79
C ARG A 56 -32.66 -20.74 51.86
N ARG A 57 -31.87 -21.45 51.04
CA ARG A 57 -31.51 -22.89 51.05
C ARG A 57 -30.41 -23.04 49.99
N GLY A 58 -29.39 -23.87 50.07
CA GLY A 58 -28.84 -24.76 51.10
C GLY A 58 -27.48 -25.26 50.53
N GLY A 59 -26.46 -25.50 51.37
CA GLY A 59 -25.10 -25.66 50.86
C GLY A 59 -24.77 -27.04 50.28
N ALA A 60 -23.88 -27.07 49.28
CA ALA A 60 -22.98 -28.19 48.98
C ALA A 60 -21.80 -27.70 48.11
N ALA A 61 -20.57 -28.04 48.48
CA ALA A 61 -19.44 -28.03 47.55
C ALA A 61 -19.36 -29.39 46.85
N PRO A 62 -18.82 -29.49 45.63
CA PRO A 62 -17.44 -29.99 45.56
C PRO A 62 -16.57 -29.49 44.38
N ARG A 63 -15.25 -29.52 44.64
CA ARG A 63 -14.12 -29.89 43.76
C ARG A 63 -14.04 -29.31 42.32
N GLY A 64 -12.93 -28.63 42.05
CA GLY A 64 -12.66 -27.99 40.76
C GLY A 64 -12.40 -28.94 39.59
N ARG A 65 -12.51 -28.38 38.38
CA ARG A 65 -12.06 -28.98 37.12
C ARG A 65 -10.99 -28.10 36.46
N ARG A 66 -10.07 -28.75 35.76
CA ARG A 66 -8.97 -28.14 34.99
C ARG A 66 -9.55 -27.24 33.89
N LYS A 67 -8.91 -26.09 33.63
CA LYS A 67 -9.19 -25.31 32.42
C LYS A 67 -8.72 -26.12 31.20
N ALA A 68 -9.65 -26.46 30.31
CA ALA A 68 -9.31 -26.96 28.98
C ALA A 68 -8.79 -25.79 28.12
N VAL A 69 -7.93 -26.11 27.15
CA VAL A 69 -7.45 -25.13 26.15
C VAL A 69 -8.48 -25.05 25.03
N GLU A 70 -9.07 -23.89 24.82
CA GLU A 70 -9.93 -23.66 23.65
C GLU A 70 -9.08 -23.53 22.37
N VAL A 71 -9.32 -24.43 21.42
CA VAL A 71 -8.92 -24.35 20.02
C VAL A 71 -10.13 -23.84 19.25
N VAL A 72 -9.98 -22.78 18.43
CA VAL A 72 -11.10 -22.13 17.74
C VAL A 72 -10.89 -22.06 16.22
N ASP A 73 -11.77 -22.79 15.53
CA ASP A 73 -12.20 -22.80 14.13
C ASP A 73 -11.29 -22.44 12.94
N LEU A 74 -11.49 -23.24 11.89
CA LEU A 74 -10.86 -23.19 10.57
C LEU A 74 -11.91 -22.81 9.50
N GLU A 75 -11.69 -21.74 8.74
CA GLU A 75 -12.46 -21.46 7.52
C GLU A 75 -11.78 -22.13 6.31
N ALA A 76 -12.39 -23.21 5.79
CA ALA A 76 -12.02 -23.82 4.51
C ALA A 76 -12.98 -23.37 3.40
N GLY A 77 -12.43 -22.80 2.32
CA GLY A 77 -13.21 -22.42 1.15
C GLY A 77 -13.58 -23.64 0.30
N GLN A 78 -14.86 -23.85 0.03
CA GLN A 78 -15.33 -24.90 -0.87
C GLN A 78 -15.11 -24.49 -2.33
N GLY A 79 -14.17 -25.16 -3.01
CA GLY A 79 -14.12 -25.20 -4.47
C GLY A 79 -14.92 -26.41 -4.98
N ARG A 80 -15.89 -26.19 -5.89
CA ARG A 80 -16.54 -27.29 -6.61
C ARG A 80 -15.58 -27.83 -7.68
N GLY A 81 -15.30 -29.12 -7.64
CA GLY A 81 -14.60 -29.82 -8.71
C GLY A 81 -15.51 -30.88 -9.32
N ASP A 82 -15.82 -30.74 -10.61
CA ASP A 82 -16.35 -31.84 -11.42
C ASP A 82 -15.19 -32.70 -11.92
N SER A 83 -15.41 -34.01 -11.97
CA SER A 83 -14.40 -35.00 -12.34
C SER A 83 -14.93 -35.98 -13.39
N PRO A 84 -14.25 -36.17 -14.54
CA PRO A 84 -14.47 -37.32 -15.41
C PRO A 84 -13.55 -38.50 -15.03
N LYS A 85 -14.07 -39.73 -15.19
CA LYS A 85 -13.35 -41.00 -15.00
C LYS A 85 -12.54 -41.39 -16.25
N PRO A 86 -11.54 -42.29 -16.13
CA PRO A 86 -10.60 -42.59 -17.21
C PRO A 86 -11.13 -43.65 -18.20
N VAL A 87 -10.55 -43.66 -19.40
CA VAL A 87 -10.62 -44.78 -20.36
C VAL A 87 -9.20 -45.20 -20.73
N VAL A 88 -8.96 -46.50 -20.78
CA VAL A 88 -7.68 -47.14 -21.15
C VAL A 88 -7.76 -47.63 -22.59
N GLY A 89 -6.73 -47.42 -23.40
CA GLY A 89 -6.68 -47.92 -24.79
C GLY A 89 -5.28 -47.78 -25.41
N GLN A 90 -4.68 -48.91 -25.77
CA GLN A 90 -3.27 -49.10 -26.15
C GLN A 90 -2.80 -48.38 -27.45
N ALA A 91 -1.47 -48.33 -27.60
CA ALA A 91 -0.75 -47.73 -28.72
C ALA A 91 -0.57 -48.65 -29.95
N VAL A 92 -0.34 -48.05 -31.13
CA VAL A 92 0.37 -48.68 -32.26
C VAL A 92 1.31 -47.64 -32.92
N VAL A 93 2.40 -48.14 -33.50
CA VAL A 93 3.55 -47.43 -34.11
C VAL A 93 3.23 -46.89 -35.52
N GLY A 94 3.89 -45.80 -35.95
CA GLY A 94 3.81 -45.29 -37.33
C GLY A 94 4.87 -44.22 -37.67
N GLU A 95 5.67 -44.50 -38.71
CA GLU A 95 6.92 -43.84 -39.10
C GLU A 95 6.88 -42.34 -39.49
N ALA A 96 8.08 -41.75 -39.61
CA ALA A 96 8.34 -40.40 -40.10
C ALA A 96 8.34 -40.27 -41.64
N LYS A 97 8.11 -39.05 -42.15
CA LYS A 97 8.74 -38.57 -43.40
C LYS A 97 8.80 -37.04 -43.50
N ASN A 98 9.93 -36.55 -44.01
CA ASN A 98 10.19 -35.16 -44.40
C ASN A 98 9.37 -34.76 -45.65
N VAL A 99 9.21 -33.45 -45.92
CA VAL A 99 9.78 -32.75 -47.11
C VAL A 99 9.22 -31.31 -47.28
N LYS A 100 10.15 -30.34 -47.28
CA LYS A 100 10.26 -29.03 -48.00
C LYS A 100 9.08 -28.04 -48.13
N ALA A 101 9.45 -26.75 -48.02
CA ALA A 101 8.70 -25.57 -48.50
C ALA A 101 8.74 -25.43 -50.05
N PRO A 102 7.95 -24.51 -50.66
CA PRO A 102 8.55 -23.19 -50.96
C PRO A 102 7.62 -21.94 -50.90
N GLU A 103 8.30 -20.81 -51.04
CA GLU A 103 7.99 -19.38 -51.28
C GLU A 103 6.58 -18.81 -51.56
N VAL A 104 6.32 -17.68 -50.86
CA VAL A 104 5.88 -16.34 -51.33
C VAL A 104 4.79 -16.21 -52.40
N VAL A 105 3.61 -15.72 -51.98
CA VAL A 105 2.79 -14.77 -52.76
C VAL A 105 2.23 -13.70 -51.82
N ALA A 106 2.32 -12.43 -52.19
CA ALA A 106 1.72 -11.32 -51.46
C ALA A 106 0.43 -10.82 -52.14
N ASN A 107 -0.70 -10.79 -51.43
CA ASN A 107 -1.61 -9.64 -51.49
C ASN A 107 -2.78 -9.64 -50.47
N LYS A 108 -3.35 -8.45 -50.27
CA LYS A 108 -4.69 -8.13 -49.73
C LYS A 108 -5.03 -8.50 -48.27
N GLY A 109 -4.84 -7.48 -47.43
CA GLY A 109 -5.95 -6.86 -46.67
C GLY A 109 -6.89 -7.78 -45.89
N LEU A 110 -6.49 -8.12 -44.66
CA LEU A 110 -7.42 -8.56 -43.62
C LEU A 110 -7.62 -7.41 -42.62
N ARG A 111 -8.86 -6.90 -42.56
CA ARG A 111 -9.32 -6.14 -41.39
C ARG A 111 -9.24 -7.08 -40.19
N MET A 112 -8.48 -6.71 -39.19
CA MET A 112 -8.54 -7.39 -37.89
C MET A 112 -9.76 -6.86 -37.16
N ASP A 113 -10.88 -7.56 -37.29
CA ASP A 113 -12.04 -7.38 -36.43
C ASP A 113 -11.67 -7.82 -35.01
N GLY A 114 -11.04 -6.89 -34.28
CA GLY A 114 -10.86 -6.96 -32.85
C GLY A 114 -12.18 -6.63 -32.18
N GLU A 115 -13.18 -7.50 -32.34
CA GLU A 115 -14.45 -7.37 -31.62
C GLU A 115 -14.18 -7.36 -30.11
N SER A 116 -14.43 -6.20 -29.51
CA SER A 116 -14.41 -6.05 -28.07
C SER A 116 -15.47 -6.96 -27.46
N ALA A 117 -15.04 -7.91 -26.63
CA ALA A 117 -15.92 -8.65 -25.71
C ALA A 117 -16.43 -7.75 -24.56
N GLU A 118 -16.97 -6.59 -24.91
CA GLU A 118 -17.83 -5.70 -24.13
C GLU A 118 -19.04 -5.28 -25.00
N LYS A 119 -19.62 -6.27 -25.70
CA LYS A 119 -20.94 -6.16 -26.34
C LYS A 119 -21.70 -7.49 -26.30
N LEU A 120 -21.79 -8.08 -25.11
CA LEU A 120 -23.03 -8.78 -24.79
C LEU A 120 -24.16 -7.74 -24.94
N VAL A 121 -25.19 -8.09 -25.71
CA VAL A 121 -26.45 -7.35 -25.69
C VAL A 121 -27.01 -7.54 -24.29
N ALA A 122 -26.75 -6.57 -23.42
CA ALA A 122 -27.50 -6.46 -22.18
C ALA A 122 -28.96 -6.25 -22.59
N ALA A 123 -29.81 -7.21 -22.26
CA ALA A 123 -31.19 -6.84 -21.93
C ALA A 123 -31.09 -5.74 -20.86
N ASP A 124 -31.82 -4.65 -21.04
CA ASP A 124 -31.78 -3.51 -20.12
C ASP A 124 -32.08 -4.00 -18.70
N ASP A 125 -31.05 -3.98 -17.85
CA ASP A 125 -31.21 -4.20 -16.41
C ASP A 125 -31.78 -2.90 -15.82
N GLU A 126 -33.10 -2.74 -15.93
CA GLU A 126 -33.93 -1.67 -15.36
C GLU A 126 -33.87 -1.68 -13.83
N SER A 127 -32.72 -1.30 -13.27
CA SER A 127 -32.51 -1.11 -11.84
C SER A 127 -31.83 0.22 -11.48
N SER A 128 -31.67 1.13 -12.45
CA SER A 128 -31.42 2.54 -12.10
C SER A 128 -32.69 3.15 -11.51
N LEU A 129 -32.71 3.31 -10.19
CA LEU A 129 -33.75 4.05 -9.47
C LEU A 129 -34.07 5.37 -10.21
N PRO A 130 -35.36 5.73 -10.34
CA PRO A 130 -35.76 6.90 -11.10
C PRO A 130 -35.10 8.16 -10.53
N VAL A 131 -34.56 8.97 -11.44
CA VAL A 131 -33.82 10.20 -11.14
C VAL A 131 -34.83 11.35 -11.17
N PRO A 132 -34.80 12.33 -10.25
CA PRO A 132 -35.77 13.42 -10.25
C PRO A 132 -35.77 14.20 -11.58
N GLU A 133 -36.93 14.32 -12.22
CA GLU A 133 -37.09 15.04 -13.49
C GLU A 133 -36.92 16.56 -13.33
N ARG A 134 -37.39 17.10 -12.19
CA ARG A 134 -37.20 18.49 -11.77
C ARG A 134 -36.34 18.52 -10.52
N ILE A 135 -35.32 19.37 -10.51
CA ILE A 135 -34.34 19.48 -9.43
C ILE A 135 -34.26 20.93 -8.92
N GLN A 136 -34.41 21.08 -7.61
CA GLN A 136 -34.19 22.34 -6.91
C GLN A 136 -33.58 22.05 -5.53
N VAL A 137 -32.41 22.62 -5.24
CA VAL A 137 -31.63 22.33 -4.03
C VAL A 137 -31.14 23.59 -3.34
N GLY A 138 -31.54 23.76 -2.07
CA GLY A 138 -31.29 24.99 -1.32
C GLY A 138 -31.94 26.18 -2.04
N ASN A 139 -31.15 27.21 -2.32
CA ASN A 139 -31.61 28.42 -3.03
C ASN A 139 -31.30 28.36 -4.54
N SER A 140 -31.20 27.17 -5.14
CA SER A 140 -30.96 27.05 -6.58
C SER A 140 -32.19 27.48 -7.40
N PRO A 141 -32.00 27.87 -8.66
CA PRO A 141 -33.04 27.77 -9.67
C PRO A 141 -33.61 26.36 -9.76
N GLU A 142 -34.80 26.24 -10.36
CA GLU A 142 -35.32 24.94 -10.79
C GLU A 142 -34.64 24.53 -12.11
N TYR A 143 -34.19 23.27 -12.19
CA TYR A 143 -33.60 22.65 -13.37
C TYR A 143 -34.40 21.43 -13.79
N ILE A 144 -34.60 21.23 -15.09
CA ILE A 144 -35.10 19.98 -15.67
C ILE A 144 -33.90 19.10 -16.01
N THR A 145 -33.94 17.84 -15.57
CA THR A 145 -32.97 16.81 -15.90
C THR A 145 -33.15 16.38 -17.35
N ASP A 146 -32.11 16.56 -18.16
CA ASP A 146 -32.05 16.21 -19.59
C ASP A 146 -31.17 14.95 -19.79
N ARG A 147 -30.40 14.87 -20.87
CA ARG A 147 -29.58 13.71 -21.22
C ARG A 147 -28.54 13.39 -20.16
N LYS A 148 -28.29 12.10 -19.98
CA LYS A 148 -27.21 11.57 -19.15
C LYS A 148 -25.85 11.89 -19.78
N LEU A 149 -24.94 12.43 -18.99
CA LEU A 149 -23.55 12.69 -19.38
C LEU A 149 -22.62 11.52 -19.00
N GLY A 150 -22.91 10.82 -17.89
CA GLY A 150 -22.09 9.70 -17.47
C GLY A 150 -22.61 8.95 -16.24
N LYS A 151 -21.93 7.84 -15.92
CA LYS A 151 -22.13 7.05 -14.69
C LYS A 151 -20.75 6.69 -14.13
N GLY A 152 -20.45 7.20 -12.94
CA GLY A 152 -19.22 6.91 -12.21
C GLY A 152 -19.42 5.79 -11.18
N GLY A 153 -18.37 5.51 -10.40
CA GLY A 153 -18.43 4.52 -9.31
C GLY A 153 -19.29 4.95 -8.10
N PHE A 154 -19.60 6.25 -7.99
CA PHE A 154 -20.28 6.86 -6.84
C PHE A 154 -21.69 7.39 -7.17
N GLY A 155 -21.89 7.87 -8.41
CA GLY A 155 -23.14 8.50 -8.85
C GLY A 155 -23.32 8.59 -10.36
N GLN A 156 -24.34 9.33 -10.76
CA GLN A 156 -24.73 9.56 -12.15
C GLN A 156 -24.67 11.06 -12.46
N VAL A 157 -24.29 11.44 -13.68
CA VAL A 157 -24.20 12.84 -14.10
C VAL A 157 -25.12 13.08 -15.28
N TYR A 158 -25.89 14.17 -15.22
CA TYR A 158 -26.88 14.59 -16.22
C TYR A 158 -26.69 16.05 -16.60
N VAL A 159 -27.20 16.46 -17.75
CA VAL A 159 -27.43 17.88 -18.05
C VAL A 159 -28.65 18.36 -17.27
N GLY A 160 -28.55 19.51 -16.63
CA GLY A 160 -29.70 20.25 -16.12
C GLY A 160 -29.96 21.47 -16.99
N ARG A 161 -31.19 21.66 -17.47
CA ARG A 161 -31.63 22.91 -18.12
C ARG A 161 -32.42 23.76 -17.15
N ARG A 162 -32.03 25.01 -16.98
CA ARG A 162 -32.72 25.96 -16.09
C ARG A 162 -34.12 26.25 -16.62
N VAL A 163 -35.14 26.18 -15.75
CA VAL A 163 -36.55 26.39 -16.12
C VAL A 163 -36.85 27.86 -16.42
N SER A 164 -36.25 28.78 -15.67
CA SER A 164 -36.49 30.23 -15.81
C SER A 164 -35.23 31.07 -15.56
N GLY A 165 -35.00 32.03 -16.46
CA GLY A 165 -33.79 32.87 -16.47
C GLY A 165 -32.53 32.10 -16.88
N GLY A 166 -31.38 32.79 -16.78
CA GLY A 166 -30.08 32.29 -17.22
C GLY A 166 -29.85 32.50 -18.72
N THR A 167 -29.03 33.50 -19.06
CA THR A 167 -28.59 33.80 -20.44
C THR A 167 -27.13 33.44 -20.69
N ASN A 168 -26.39 33.11 -19.64
CA ASN A 168 -24.97 32.80 -19.71
C ASN A 168 -24.75 31.32 -20.11
N ARG A 169 -23.56 31.04 -20.67
CA ARG A 169 -23.13 29.67 -20.97
C ARG A 169 -22.44 28.96 -19.78
N THR A 170 -21.90 29.73 -18.84
CA THR A 170 -21.08 29.25 -17.71
C THR A 170 -21.41 29.98 -16.42
N GLY A 171 -21.01 29.42 -15.27
CA GLY A 171 -21.26 30.00 -13.95
C GLY A 171 -22.68 29.77 -13.41
N PRO A 172 -23.01 30.37 -12.25
CA PRO A 172 -24.26 30.09 -11.52
C PRO A 172 -25.53 30.52 -12.28
N ASP A 173 -25.42 31.46 -13.22
CA ASP A 173 -26.51 31.88 -14.11
C ASP A 173 -26.49 31.18 -15.49
N ALA A 174 -25.79 30.06 -15.61
CA ALA A 174 -25.81 29.25 -16.83
C ALA A 174 -27.20 28.66 -17.12
N TYR A 175 -27.54 28.57 -18.41
CA TYR A 175 -28.74 27.87 -18.87
C TYR A 175 -28.61 26.34 -18.79
N GLU A 176 -27.46 25.77 -19.19
CA GLU A 176 -27.13 24.36 -18.99
C GLU A 176 -26.08 24.20 -17.87
N VAL A 177 -26.32 23.27 -16.95
CA VAL A 177 -25.44 22.91 -15.82
C VAL A 177 -25.18 21.40 -15.79
N ALA A 178 -24.10 20.98 -15.13
CA ALA A 178 -23.90 19.56 -14.81
C ALA A 178 -24.55 19.22 -13.46
N LEU A 179 -25.41 18.21 -13.45
CA LEU A 179 -26.10 17.69 -12.28
C LEU A 179 -25.50 16.33 -11.89
N LYS A 180 -24.70 16.27 -10.82
CA LYS A 180 -24.16 15.01 -10.27
C LYS A 180 -25.06 14.54 -9.12
N LEU A 181 -25.64 13.35 -9.27
CA LEU A 181 -26.56 12.74 -8.31
C LEU A 181 -25.98 11.44 -7.74
N GLU A 182 -25.96 11.36 -6.41
CA GLU A 182 -25.53 10.18 -5.64
C GLU A 182 -26.68 9.73 -4.73
N HIS A 183 -27.10 8.47 -4.88
CA HIS A 183 -28.20 7.93 -4.09
C HIS A 183 -27.75 7.67 -2.64
N ARG A 184 -28.64 7.81 -1.66
CA ARG A 184 -28.29 7.65 -0.23
C ARG A 184 -27.71 6.27 0.12
N ASN A 185 -28.03 5.23 -0.66
CA ASN A 185 -27.49 3.87 -0.51
C ASN A 185 -26.18 3.64 -1.29
N SER A 186 -25.64 4.66 -1.99
CA SER A 186 -24.34 4.57 -2.69
C SER A 186 -23.20 4.38 -1.70
N LYS A 187 -22.14 3.69 -2.14
CA LYS A 187 -20.90 3.54 -1.36
C LYS A 187 -20.32 4.91 -1.02
N GLY A 188 -20.21 5.22 0.27
CA GLY A 188 -19.74 6.51 0.77
C GLY A 188 -20.83 7.41 1.36
N CYS A 189 -22.11 7.13 1.08
CA CYS A 189 -23.25 7.92 1.58
C CYS A 189 -23.82 7.43 2.93
N ASN A 190 -23.34 6.30 3.46
CA ASN A 190 -23.88 5.64 4.66
C ASN A 190 -23.88 6.51 5.94
N TYR A 191 -23.09 7.59 5.97
CA TYR A 191 -22.94 8.49 7.14
C TYR A 191 -23.33 9.94 6.84
N GLY A 192 -24.03 10.20 5.72
CA GLY A 192 -24.45 11.55 5.32
C GLY A 192 -24.08 11.87 3.87
N ALA A 193 -23.83 13.15 3.58
CA ALA A 193 -23.44 13.59 2.25
C ALA A 193 -22.06 13.03 1.84
N PRO A 194 -21.82 12.81 0.52
CA PRO A 194 -20.54 12.33 0.02
C PRO A 194 -19.34 13.17 0.47
N TYR A 195 -18.22 12.53 0.80
CA TYR A 195 -16.98 13.22 1.20
C TYR A 195 -16.51 14.23 0.13
N GLU A 196 -16.77 13.95 -1.14
CA GLU A 196 -16.53 14.83 -2.29
C GLU A 196 -17.11 16.25 -2.10
N TRP A 197 -18.24 16.41 -1.41
CA TRP A 197 -18.83 17.71 -1.11
C TRP A 197 -17.95 18.58 -0.19
N GLN A 198 -17.19 17.94 0.70
CA GLN A 198 -16.21 18.60 1.55
C GLN A 198 -14.96 18.97 0.75
N VAL A 199 -14.53 18.10 -0.17
CA VAL A 199 -13.38 18.38 -1.06
C VAL A 199 -13.69 19.58 -1.96
N TYR A 200 -14.81 19.57 -2.70
CA TYR A 200 -15.23 20.71 -3.51
C TYR A 200 -15.41 22.00 -2.71
N HIS A 201 -15.88 21.93 -1.46
CA HIS A 201 -15.98 23.13 -0.61
C HIS A 201 -14.61 23.79 -0.33
N ASN A 202 -13.54 23.01 -0.19
CA ASN A 202 -12.17 23.53 -0.01
C ASN A 202 -11.50 23.95 -1.34
N LEU A 203 -11.99 23.45 -2.47
CA LEU A 203 -11.43 23.64 -3.80
C LEU A 203 -12.25 24.55 -4.72
N ASN A 204 -13.39 25.08 -4.30
CA ASN A 204 -14.19 25.97 -5.14
C ASN A 204 -13.38 27.22 -5.49
N GLY A 205 -13.31 27.59 -6.76
CA GLY A 205 -12.41 28.65 -7.26
C GLY A 205 -10.92 28.27 -7.34
N CYS A 206 -10.56 27.01 -7.11
CA CYS A 206 -9.22 26.49 -7.43
C CYS A 206 -9.06 26.39 -8.95
N TYR A 207 -7.87 26.75 -9.44
CA TYR A 207 -7.58 26.70 -10.88
C TYR A 207 -7.72 25.27 -11.42
N GLY A 208 -8.42 25.13 -12.54
CA GLY A 208 -8.67 23.84 -13.19
C GLY A 208 -9.64 22.91 -12.47
N ILE A 209 -10.36 23.36 -11.44
CA ILE A 209 -11.44 22.62 -10.81
C ILE A 209 -12.77 23.31 -11.18
N PRO A 210 -13.80 22.60 -11.70
CA PRO A 210 -15.10 23.21 -12.00
C PRO A 210 -15.77 23.72 -10.72
N ALA A 211 -16.51 24.82 -10.83
CA ALA A 211 -17.22 25.36 -9.69
C ALA A 211 -18.45 24.51 -9.33
N VAL A 212 -18.71 24.40 -8.03
CA VAL A 212 -20.01 23.95 -7.52
C VAL A 212 -20.82 25.21 -7.17
N HIS A 213 -21.95 25.39 -7.85
CA HIS A 213 -22.85 26.53 -7.65
C HIS A 213 -23.82 26.26 -6.50
N TYR A 214 -24.43 25.08 -6.51
CA TYR A 214 -25.42 24.66 -5.50
C TYR A 214 -25.18 23.20 -5.09
N LYS A 215 -25.56 22.86 -3.86
CA LYS A 215 -25.57 21.49 -3.36
C LYS A 215 -26.70 21.30 -2.37
N GLY A 216 -27.31 20.13 -2.37
CA GLY A 216 -28.38 19.80 -1.43
C GLY A 216 -28.92 18.39 -1.64
N ARG A 217 -29.93 18.02 -0.86
CA ARG A 217 -30.58 16.72 -0.95
C ARG A 217 -32.01 16.90 -1.45
N GLN A 218 -32.42 16.09 -2.42
CA GLN A 218 -33.80 16.03 -2.89
C GLN A 218 -34.22 14.56 -3.01
N GLY A 219 -35.31 14.20 -2.32
CA GLY A 219 -35.66 12.79 -2.10
C GLY A 219 -34.48 12.01 -1.51
N ASP A 220 -34.16 10.89 -2.15
CA ASP A 220 -33.06 10.00 -1.75
C ASP A 220 -31.72 10.29 -2.44
N TYR A 221 -31.58 11.43 -3.12
CA TYR A 221 -30.36 11.83 -3.82
C TYR A 221 -29.66 13.02 -3.16
N TYR A 222 -28.35 12.89 -2.97
CA TYR A 222 -27.42 14.00 -2.80
C TYR A 222 -27.08 14.56 -4.19
N ILE A 223 -27.24 15.87 -4.38
CA ILE A 223 -27.10 16.54 -5.67
C ILE A 223 -26.06 17.65 -5.58
N LEU A 224 -25.15 17.69 -6.56
CA LEU A 224 -24.29 18.83 -6.88
C LEU A 224 -24.76 19.46 -8.20
N VAL A 225 -24.86 20.79 -8.21
CA VAL A 225 -25.09 21.61 -9.42
C VAL A 225 -23.79 22.34 -9.74
N MET A 226 -23.24 22.08 -10.92
CA MET A 226 -21.84 22.39 -11.26
C MET A 226 -21.72 23.04 -12.63
N ASP A 227 -20.56 23.67 -12.91
CA ASP A 227 -20.22 24.13 -14.26
C ASP A 227 -20.38 22.99 -15.27
N MET A 228 -21.13 23.24 -16.35
CA MET A 228 -21.20 22.35 -17.50
C MET A 228 -19.91 22.48 -18.33
N LEU A 229 -19.26 21.36 -18.65
CA LEU A 229 -17.97 21.31 -19.36
C LEU A 229 -18.10 20.71 -20.77
N GLY A 230 -17.00 20.74 -21.53
CA GLY A 230 -16.86 20.12 -22.84
C GLY A 230 -16.41 18.65 -22.78
N PRO A 231 -15.87 18.10 -23.89
CA PRO A 231 -15.46 16.69 -23.97
C PRO A 231 -14.27 16.36 -23.06
N SER A 232 -14.18 15.10 -22.63
CA SER A 232 -13.01 14.58 -21.91
C SER A 232 -11.83 14.32 -22.85
N LEU A 233 -10.61 14.23 -22.32
CA LEU A 233 -9.44 13.79 -23.10
C LEU A 233 -9.62 12.38 -23.66
N TRP A 234 -10.46 11.55 -23.04
CA TRP A 234 -10.84 10.24 -23.59
C TRP A 234 -11.70 10.38 -24.86
N ASP A 235 -12.69 11.28 -24.85
CA ASP A 235 -13.55 11.53 -26.02
C ASP A 235 -12.74 12.12 -27.18
N VAL A 236 -11.87 13.10 -26.87
CA VAL A 236 -10.97 13.72 -27.85
C VAL A 236 -9.97 12.70 -28.41
N TRP A 237 -9.41 11.82 -27.58
CA TRP A 237 -8.50 10.75 -28.01
C TRP A 237 -9.19 9.76 -28.96
N ASN A 238 -10.45 9.40 -28.69
CA ASN A 238 -11.23 8.57 -29.62
C ASN A 238 -11.57 9.31 -30.92
N SER A 239 -11.95 10.60 -30.88
CA SER A 239 -12.24 11.37 -32.10
C SER A 239 -11.02 11.57 -33.00
N LEU A 240 -9.81 11.54 -32.43
CA LEU A 240 -8.53 11.62 -33.16
C LEU A 240 -8.03 10.25 -33.69
N GLY A 241 -8.86 9.20 -33.65
CA GLY A 241 -8.46 7.88 -34.12
C GLY A 241 -7.50 7.15 -33.17
N GLN A 242 -7.68 7.34 -31.86
CA GLN A 242 -6.98 6.62 -30.79
C GLN A 242 -5.47 6.90 -30.71
N THR A 243 -5.06 8.11 -31.08
CA THR A 243 -3.69 8.61 -30.92
C THR A 243 -3.68 10.13 -30.73
N MET A 244 -2.69 10.66 -30.01
CA MET A 244 -2.45 12.10 -29.87
C MET A 244 -1.01 12.43 -30.25
N SER A 245 -0.81 13.59 -30.88
CA SER A 245 0.54 14.07 -31.19
C SER A 245 1.32 14.37 -29.91
N PRO A 246 2.66 14.23 -29.91
CA PRO A 246 3.47 14.60 -28.74
C PRO A 246 3.37 16.07 -28.35
N HIS A 247 3.10 16.98 -29.30
CA HIS A 247 2.85 18.40 -29.03
C HIS A 247 1.55 18.60 -28.23
N MET A 248 0.48 17.88 -28.58
CA MET A 248 -0.76 17.88 -27.80
C MET A 248 -0.52 17.27 -26.41
N GLY A 249 0.18 16.13 -26.34
CA GLY A 249 0.57 15.50 -25.08
C GLY A 249 1.40 16.42 -24.17
N ALA A 250 2.29 17.24 -24.74
CA ALA A 250 3.07 18.22 -23.99
C ALA A 250 2.20 19.35 -23.42
N CYS A 251 1.25 19.88 -24.20
CA CYS A 251 0.31 20.88 -23.72
C CYS A 251 -0.60 20.32 -22.60
N ILE A 252 -1.07 19.06 -22.73
CA ILE A 252 -1.80 18.35 -21.67
C ILE A 252 -0.93 18.25 -20.42
N ALA A 253 0.35 17.85 -20.56
CA ALA A 253 1.25 17.68 -19.43
C ALA A 253 1.45 18.97 -18.63
N VAL A 254 1.79 20.08 -19.31
CA VAL A 254 2.02 21.39 -18.67
C VAL A 254 0.79 21.87 -17.90
N GLU A 255 -0.39 21.77 -18.49
CA GLU A 255 -1.64 22.21 -17.85
C GLU A 255 -2.05 21.26 -16.72
N ALA A 256 -2.03 19.94 -16.94
CA ALA A 256 -2.39 18.95 -15.91
C ALA A 256 -1.46 18.99 -14.69
N ILE A 257 -0.14 19.17 -14.87
CA ILE A 257 0.81 19.38 -13.76
C ILE A 257 0.45 20.65 -12.97
N SER A 258 0.00 21.71 -13.65
CA SER A 258 -0.40 22.97 -13.01
C SER A 258 -1.70 22.82 -12.22
N ILE A 259 -2.69 22.11 -12.73
CA ILE A 259 -3.94 21.79 -12.00
C ILE A 259 -3.63 20.95 -10.76
N LEU A 260 -2.77 19.92 -10.91
CA LEU A 260 -2.31 19.10 -9.79
C LEU A 260 -1.51 19.90 -8.76
N GLU A 261 -0.60 20.82 -9.15
CA GLU A 261 0.08 21.71 -8.20
C GLU A 261 -0.94 22.49 -7.35
N LYS A 262 -2.01 23.01 -7.96
CA LYS A 262 -3.02 23.79 -7.23
C LYS A 262 -3.88 22.91 -6.31
N LEU A 263 -4.28 21.72 -6.75
CA LEU A 263 -4.94 20.71 -5.91
C LEU A 263 -4.05 20.32 -4.71
N HIS A 264 -2.78 19.98 -4.98
CA HIS A 264 -1.79 19.63 -3.96
C HIS A 264 -1.56 20.81 -3.00
N SER A 265 -1.49 22.05 -3.49
CA SER A 265 -1.34 23.26 -2.66
C SER A 265 -2.47 23.49 -1.65
N LYS A 266 -3.66 22.92 -1.90
CA LYS A 266 -4.83 22.93 -1.01
C LYS A 266 -4.83 21.77 0.00
N GLY A 267 -3.87 20.86 -0.09
CA GLY A 267 -3.67 19.73 0.82
C GLY A 267 -4.30 18.40 0.39
N PHE A 268 -4.83 18.33 -0.84
CA PHE A 268 -5.50 17.14 -1.39
C PHE A 268 -4.70 16.51 -2.52
N VAL A 269 -4.78 15.19 -2.66
CA VAL A 269 -4.41 14.42 -3.86
C VAL A 269 -5.68 13.90 -4.54
N HIS A 270 -5.63 13.69 -5.84
CA HIS A 270 -6.77 13.27 -6.65
C HIS A 270 -7.09 11.78 -6.50
N GLY A 271 -6.07 10.91 -6.58
CA GLY A 271 -6.20 9.46 -6.41
C GLY A 271 -6.78 8.70 -7.61
N ASP A 272 -7.31 9.38 -8.63
CA ASP A 272 -7.80 8.76 -9.88
C ASP A 272 -7.52 9.64 -11.12
N VAL A 273 -6.24 9.93 -11.37
CA VAL A 273 -5.78 10.70 -12.54
C VAL A 273 -5.82 9.82 -13.79
N LYS A 274 -6.64 10.20 -14.77
CA LYS A 274 -6.91 9.46 -16.01
C LYS A 274 -7.52 10.35 -17.11
N PRO A 275 -7.48 9.98 -18.41
CA PRO A 275 -8.07 10.77 -19.51
C PRO A 275 -9.54 11.17 -19.31
N GLU A 276 -10.34 10.27 -18.74
CA GLU A 276 -11.79 10.44 -18.55
C GLU A 276 -12.12 11.54 -17.52
N ASN A 277 -11.20 11.84 -16.60
CA ASN A 277 -11.37 12.84 -15.53
C ASN A 277 -10.79 14.22 -15.90
N PHE A 278 -10.18 14.36 -17.08
CA PHE A 278 -9.72 15.65 -17.60
C PHE A 278 -10.64 16.10 -18.74
N LEU A 279 -11.37 17.20 -18.55
CA LEU A 279 -12.30 17.75 -19.52
C LEU A 279 -11.84 19.11 -20.04
N LEU A 280 -12.20 19.40 -21.29
CA LEU A 280 -12.06 20.74 -21.86
C LEU A 280 -13.22 21.64 -21.41
N GLY A 281 -13.07 22.96 -21.54
CA GLY A 281 -14.20 23.89 -21.42
C GLY A 281 -15.23 23.69 -22.54
N GLN A 282 -16.40 24.32 -22.42
CA GLN A 282 -17.45 24.18 -23.44
C GLN A 282 -16.97 24.68 -24.81
N PRO A 283 -17.30 23.98 -25.92
CA PRO A 283 -17.01 24.45 -27.28
C PRO A 283 -17.63 25.82 -27.56
N GLY A 284 -16.87 26.70 -28.23
CA GLY A 284 -17.29 28.08 -28.51
C GLY A 284 -17.42 28.96 -27.25
N SER A 285 -16.74 28.60 -26.17
CA SER A 285 -16.54 29.47 -25.00
C SER A 285 -15.09 29.98 -24.94
N PRO A 286 -14.79 31.10 -24.25
CA PRO A 286 -13.42 31.59 -24.09
C PRO A 286 -12.45 30.60 -23.41
N ASP A 287 -12.99 29.59 -22.72
CA ASP A 287 -12.25 28.54 -22.03
C ASP A 287 -12.33 27.18 -22.76
N GLU A 288 -12.76 27.11 -24.02
CA GLU A 288 -12.89 25.84 -24.78
C GLU A 288 -11.57 25.03 -24.85
N LYS A 289 -10.42 25.70 -24.86
CA LYS A 289 -9.09 25.08 -24.86
C LYS A 289 -8.50 24.86 -23.47
N LYS A 290 -9.19 25.26 -22.39
CA LYS A 290 -8.72 25.13 -21.01
C LYS A 290 -9.08 23.76 -20.45
N LEU A 291 -8.17 23.18 -19.67
CA LEU A 291 -8.36 21.88 -19.06
C LEU A 291 -8.94 22.02 -17.64
N TYR A 292 -9.77 21.05 -17.26
CA TYR A 292 -10.40 20.93 -15.96
C TYR A 292 -10.28 19.49 -15.45
N LEU A 293 -10.06 19.31 -14.15
CA LEU A 293 -10.00 18.03 -13.46
C LEU A 293 -11.30 17.82 -12.66
N ILE A 294 -11.96 16.70 -12.88
CA ILE A 294 -13.26 16.34 -12.29
C ILE A 294 -13.20 15.02 -11.49
N ASP A 295 -14.30 14.71 -10.79
CA ASP A 295 -14.53 13.49 -10.02
C ASP A 295 -13.60 13.32 -8.81
N LEU A 296 -13.87 14.13 -7.77
CA LEU A 296 -13.10 14.17 -6.53
C LEU A 296 -13.55 13.11 -5.50
N GLY A 297 -14.34 12.11 -5.92
CA GLY A 297 -14.87 11.04 -5.06
C GLY A 297 -13.78 10.14 -4.45
N LEU A 298 -12.60 10.07 -5.07
CA LEU A 298 -11.43 9.35 -4.55
C LEU A 298 -10.35 10.24 -3.93
N ALA A 299 -10.56 11.57 -3.93
CA ALA A 299 -9.59 12.51 -3.39
C ALA A 299 -9.34 12.28 -1.91
N SER A 300 -8.12 12.53 -1.45
CA SER A 300 -7.73 12.36 -0.04
C SER A 300 -6.73 13.42 0.40
N LYS A 301 -6.59 13.63 1.71
CA LYS A 301 -5.60 14.57 2.24
C LYS A 301 -4.21 13.94 2.24
N TRP A 302 -3.21 14.64 1.70
CA TRP A 302 -1.80 14.27 1.83
C TRP A 302 -1.09 15.04 2.97
N ARG A 303 -1.71 16.11 3.46
CA ARG A 303 -1.28 16.82 4.67
C ARG A 303 -2.45 17.14 5.59
N GLU A 304 -2.13 17.27 6.86
CA GLU A 304 -3.04 17.72 7.90
C GLU A 304 -3.29 19.24 7.86
N SER A 305 -4.25 19.71 8.65
CA SER A 305 -4.48 21.13 8.90
C SER A 305 -3.30 21.81 9.61
N SER A 306 -2.43 21.03 10.28
CA SER A 306 -1.17 21.47 10.89
C SER A 306 -0.08 21.81 9.86
N GLY A 307 -0.30 21.47 8.59
CA GLY A 307 0.70 21.56 7.52
C GLY A 307 1.60 20.32 7.40
N GLN A 308 1.60 19.43 8.40
CA GLN A 308 2.40 18.20 8.39
C GLN A 308 1.90 17.18 7.37
N HIS A 309 2.82 16.45 6.76
CA HIS A 309 2.48 15.32 5.88
C HIS A 309 1.73 14.24 6.66
N VAL A 310 0.76 13.56 6.04
CA VAL A 310 0.08 12.43 6.67
C VAL A 310 1.05 11.26 6.90
N ASP A 311 0.81 10.49 7.95
CA ASP A 311 1.60 9.30 8.25
C ASP A 311 1.57 8.26 7.13
N TYR A 312 2.71 7.59 6.95
CA TYR A 312 2.83 6.48 6.01
C TYR A 312 2.21 5.20 6.60
N ASP A 313 1.30 4.60 5.85
CA ASP A 313 0.74 3.28 6.13
C ASP A 313 0.66 2.41 4.86
N GLN A 314 0.55 1.10 5.04
CA GLN A 314 0.32 0.15 3.95
C GLN A 314 -0.79 -0.84 4.31
N ARG A 315 -1.81 -0.93 3.45
CA ARG A 315 -2.97 -1.80 3.59
C ARG A 315 -3.15 -2.61 2.30
N PRO A 316 -2.44 -3.74 2.13
CA PRO A 316 -2.40 -4.50 0.88
C PRO A 316 -3.75 -5.00 0.35
N ASP A 317 -4.81 -4.97 1.15
CA ASP A 317 -6.18 -5.34 0.76
C ASP A 317 -7.04 -4.16 0.24
N ILE A 318 -6.53 -2.93 0.30
CA ILE A 318 -7.22 -1.71 -0.13
C ILE A 318 -6.54 -1.16 -1.39
N PHE A 319 -7.26 -1.23 -2.52
CA PHE A 319 -6.89 -0.57 -3.77
C PHE A 319 -7.90 0.56 -4.08
N ARG A 320 -7.44 1.65 -4.70
CA ARG A 320 -8.26 2.79 -5.15
C ARG A 320 -7.76 3.30 -6.51
N GLY A 321 -8.66 3.94 -7.25
CA GLY A 321 -8.37 4.49 -8.59
C GLY A 321 -8.47 3.46 -9.71
N THR A 322 -8.15 3.90 -10.92
CA THR A 322 -8.30 3.11 -12.15
C THR A 322 -7.03 2.27 -12.39
N ILE A 323 -7.14 0.93 -12.33
CA ILE A 323 -6.03 -0.04 -12.48
C ILE A 323 -5.05 0.30 -13.62
N ARG A 324 -5.56 0.77 -14.77
CA ARG A 324 -4.73 1.11 -15.93
C ARG A 324 -3.71 2.23 -15.62
N TYR A 325 -4.13 3.26 -14.89
CA TYR A 325 -3.37 4.49 -14.66
C TYR A 325 -2.85 4.67 -13.22
N ALA A 326 -3.39 3.95 -12.23
CA ALA A 326 -2.97 4.07 -10.83
C ALA A 326 -1.45 3.84 -10.62
N SER A 327 -0.84 4.51 -9.64
CA SER A 327 0.58 4.30 -9.28
C SER A 327 0.84 2.87 -8.78
N VAL A 328 2.09 2.42 -8.84
CA VAL A 328 2.53 1.18 -8.17
C VAL A 328 2.23 1.20 -6.67
N HIS A 329 2.35 2.35 -6.02
CA HIS A 329 2.06 2.48 -4.59
C HIS A 329 0.57 2.28 -4.27
N ALA A 330 -0.33 2.79 -5.11
CA ALA A 330 -1.77 2.53 -5.00
C ALA A 330 -2.09 1.03 -5.15
N HIS A 331 -1.45 0.33 -6.08
CA HIS A 331 -1.56 -1.14 -6.20
C HIS A 331 -1.05 -1.90 -4.97
N LEU A 332 -0.01 -1.39 -4.33
CA LEU A 332 0.53 -1.93 -3.08
C LEU A 332 -0.29 -1.53 -1.85
N GLY A 333 -1.37 -0.74 -2.00
CA GLY A 333 -2.20 -0.27 -0.90
C GLY A 333 -1.50 0.70 0.06
N ARG A 334 -0.45 1.40 -0.41
CA ARG A 334 0.24 2.44 0.36
C ARG A 334 -0.65 3.69 0.49
N THR A 335 -0.46 4.46 1.55
CA THR A 335 -1.07 5.80 1.68
C THR A 335 -0.76 6.64 0.44
N GLY A 336 -1.79 7.28 -0.12
CA GLY A 336 -1.66 8.13 -1.31
C GLY A 336 -0.99 9.46 -1.01
N SER A 337 -0.17 9.93 -1.94
CA SER A 337 0.68 11.12 -1.83
C SER A 337 0.86 11.80 -3.19
N ARG A 338 1.51 12.96 -3.22
CA ARG A 338 1.60 13.80 -4.43
C ARG A 338 2.32 13.13 -5.61
N ARG A 339 3.27 12.23 -5.32
CA ARG A 339 3.95 11.42 -6.35
C ARG A 339 2.98 10.48 -7.09
N ASP A 340 1.89 10.06 -6.44
CA ASP A 340 0.96 9.08 -7.00
C ASP A 340 0.13 9.67 -8.15
N ASP A 341 -0.39 10.89 -7.97
CA ASP A 341 -1.08 11.63 -9.03
C ASP A 341 -0.14 11.91 -10.22
N LEU A 342 1.12 12.24 -9.95
CA LEU A 342 2.13 12.53 -10.98
C LEU A 342 2.60 11.28 -11.73
N GLU A 343 2.76 10.14 -11.05
CA GLU A 343 3.01 8.83 -11.67
C GLU A 343 1.82 8.40 -12.54
N SER A 344 0.60 8.60 -12.05
CA SER A 344 -0.62 8.34 -12.81
C SER A 344 -0.80 9.27 -14.01
N LEU A 345 -0.38 10.54 -13.91
CA LEU A 345 -0.30 11.44 -15.05
C LEU A 345 0.72 10.96 -16.10
N ALA A 346 1.90 10.48 -15.67
CA ALA A 346 2.91 9.96 -16.62
C ALA A 346 2.37 8.76 -17.41
N TYR A 347 1.68 7.82 -16.75
CA TYR A 347 1.01 6.71 -17.43
C TYR A 347 -0.13 7.18 -18.34
N THR A 348 -0.88 8.20 -17.94
CA THR A 348 -1.96 8.83 -18.74
C THR A 348 -1.42 9.46 -20.02
N LEU A 349 -0.37 10.27 -19.94
CA LEU A 349 0.26 10.94 -21.07
C LEU A 349 0.84 9.94 -22.09
N ILE A 350 1.54 8.91 -21.60
CA ILE A 350 2.11 7.86 -22.46
C ILE A 350 0.99 7.04 -23.11
N PHE A 351 -0.12 6.76 -22.41
CA PHE A 351 -1.30 6.12 -22.98
C PHE A 351 -1.90 6.94 -24.13
N LEU A 352 -2.10 8.26 -23.95
CA LEU A 352 -2.69 9.12 -24.97
C LEU A 352 -1.86 9.16 -26.27
N ILE A 353 -0.53 9.14 -26.16
CA ILE A 353 0.38 9.14 -27.32
C ILE A 353 0.51 7.76 -27.97
N ARG A 354 0.57 6.68 -27.18
CA ARG A 354 0.83 5.32 -27.70
C ARG A 354 -0.42 4.48 -27.97
N GLY A 355 -1.58 4.95 -27.52
CA GLY A 355 -2.87 4.26 -27.48
C GLY A 355 -2.94 3.00 -26.58
N ARG A 356 -1.80 2.53 -26.03
CA ARG A 356 -1.75 1.37 -25.14
C ARG A 356 -0.58 1.40 -24.16
N LEU A 357 -0.78 0.74 -23.02
CA LEU A 357 0.21 0.47 -21.98
C LEU A 357 0.51 -1.04 -21.89
N PRO A 358 1.74 -1.46 -21.51
CA PRO A 358 2.17 -2.88 -21.50
C PRO A 358 1.45 -3.82 -20.52
N TRP A 359 0.51 -3.31 -19.73
CA TRP A 359 -0.24 -4.01 -18.68
C TRP A 359 -1.76 -3.99 -18.91
N GLN A 360 -2.21 -3.74 -20.14
CA GLN A 360 -3.60 -3.98 -20.55
C GLN A 360 -3.84 -5.48 -20.85
N GLY A 361 -5.10 -5.93 -20.80
CA GLY A 361 -5.51 -7.31 -21.10
C GLY A 361 -5.65 -8.24 -19.89
N TYR A 362 -5.08 -7.92 -18.73
CA TYR A 362 -5.27 -8.74 -17.52
C TYR A 362 -6.73 -8.72 -17.01
N GLN A 363 -7.21 -9.89 -16.58
CA GLN A 363 -8.57 -10.14 -16.08
C GLN A 363 -8.54 -10.96 -14.77
N GLY A 364 -9.70 -11.14 -14.13
CA GLY A 364 -9.86 -11.88 -12.86
C GLY A 364 -9.38 -11.13 -11.61
N ASP A 365 -9.55 -11.74 -10.44
CA ASP A 365 -9.27 -11.12 -9.14
C ASP A 365 -7.78 -10.74 -8.93
N THR A 366 -6.87 -11.47 -9.57
CA THR A 366 -5.43 -11.21 -9.51
C THR A 366 -4.96 -10.09 -10.46
N LYS A 367 -5.86 -9.49 -11.26
CA LYS A 367 -5.57 -8.41 -12.22
C LYS A 367 -4.74 -7.28 -11.62
N SER A 368 -5.08 -6.78 -10.43
CA SER A 368 -4.35 -5.67 -9.79
C SER A 368 -2.89 -6.06 -9.47
N PHE A 369 -2.68 -7.29 -8.98
CA PHE A 369 -1.34 -7.83 -8.70
C PHE A 369 -0.52 -7.99 -10.00
N LEU A 370 -1.10 -8.56 -11.05
CA LEU A 370 -0.43 -8.77 -12.34
C LEU A 370 -0.05 -7.44 -13.01
N VAL A 371 -0.94 -6.44 -12.95
CA VAL A 371 -0.67 -5.07 -13.43
C VAL A 371 0.46 -4.42 -12.63
N CYS A 372 0.44 -4.53 -11.30
CA CYS A 372 1.51 -4.00 -10.44
C CYS A 372 2.87 -4.65 -10.76
N LYS A 373 2.91 -5.99 -10.85
CA LYS A 373 4.09 -6.76 -11.24
C LYS A 373 4.64 -6.30 -12.59
N LYS A 374 3.76 -6.11 -13.58
CA LYS A 374 4.15 -5.65 -14.93
C LYS A 374 4.63 -4.20 -14.94
N LYS A 375 4.01 -3.29 -14.19
CA LYS A 375 4.49 -1.90 -14.00
C LYS A 375 5.89 -1.87 -13.40
N MET A 376 6.13 -2.62 -12.32
CA MET A 376 7.44 -2.68 -11.66
C MET A 376 8.53 -3.37 -12.49
N ALA A 377 8.16 -4.24 -13.43
CA ALA A 377 9.07 -4.88 -14.37
C ALA A 377 9.30 -4.07 -15.68
N THR A 378 8.62 -2.95 -15.87
CA THR A 378 8.72 -2.11 -17.09
C THR A 378 9.56 -0.87 -16.78
N SER A 379 10.74 -0.76 -17.38
CA SER A 379 11.59 0.42 -17.18
C SER A 379 11.04 1.65 -17.92
N PRO A 380 11.44 2.88 -17.53
CA PRO A 380 11.08 4.09 -18.26
C PRO A 380 11.47 4.03 -19.74
N GLU A 381 12.65 3.51 -20.09
CA GLU A 381 13.10 3.29 -21.48
C GLU A 381 12.12 2.42 -22.26
N MET A 382 11.69 1.30 -21.69
CA MET A 382 10.76 0.37 -22.35
C MET A 382 9.39 1.01 -22.55
N LEU A 383 8.91 1.76 -21.55
CA LEU A 383 7.59 2.39 -21.60
C LEU A 383 7.55 3.58 -22.58
N SER A 384 8.64 4.36 -22.64
CA SER A 384 8.73 5.59 -23.44
C SER A 384 9.43 5.40 -24.79
N CYS A 385 9.70 4.18 -25.26
CA CYS A 385 10.56 3.93 -26.42
C CYS A 385 10.13 4.58 -27.76
N PHE A 386 8.87 5.05 -27.86
CA PHE A 386 8.35 5.81 -29.02
C PHE A 386 7.80 7.19 -28.60
N CYS A 387 8.19 7.70 -27.43
CA CYS A 387 7.81 9.02 -26.93
C CYS A 387 9.04 9.94 -26.95
N PRO A 388 8.89 11.25 -27.20
CA PRO A 388 10.01 12.19 -27.08
C PRO A 388 10.64 12.21 -25.68
N PRO A 389 11.93 12.61 -25.54
CA PRO A 389 12.67 12.58 -24.28
C PRO A 389 11.96 13.20 -23.06
N PRO A 390 11.21 14.31 -23.15
CA PRO A 390 10.48 14.88 -22.02
C PRO A 390 9.56 13.90 -21.28
N PHE A 391 8.86 13.02 -22.01
CA PHE A 391 7.96 12.03 -21.40
C PHE A 391 8.72 10.95 -20.62
N LYS A 392 9.91 10.56 -21.11
CA LYS A 392 10.82 9.66 -20.39
C LYS A 392 11.32 10.32 -19.10
N GLN A 393 11.84 11.54 -19.23
CA GLN A 393 12.42 12.29 -18.10
C GLN A 393 11.36 12.54 -17.02
N PHE A 394 10.15 12.92 -17.40
CA PHE A 394 9.03 13.10 -16.46
C PHE A 394 8.73 11.80 -15.72
N LEU A 395 8.59 10.67 -16.45
CA LEU A 395 8.37 9.34 -15.86
C LEU A 395 9.50 8.91 -14.92
N GLU A 396 10.76 9.12 -15.31
CA GLU A 396 11.94 8.82 -14.50
C GLU A 396 11.95 9.61 -13.18
N VAL A 397 11.60 10.89 -13.21
CA VAL A 397 11.57 11.74 -12.01
C VAL A 397 10.43 11.30 -11.09
N VAL A 398 9.19 11.18 -11.57
CA VAL A 398 8.02 10.89 -10.71
C VAL A 398 8.07 9.49 -10.09
N THR A 399 8.57 8.48 -10.81
CA THR A 399 8.67 7.09 -10.30
C THR A 399 9.77 6.89 -9.25
N ASN A 400 10.62 7.89 -9.01
CA ASN A 400 11.68 7.86 -7.98
C ASN A 400 11.46 8.84 -6.82
N MET A 401 10.34 9.59 -6.80
CA MET A 401 10.01 10.49 -5.69
C MET A 401 9.73 9.73 -4.39
N LYS A 402 10.16 10.29 -3.25
CA LYS A 402 9.76 9.80 -1.92
C LYS A 402 8.31 10.18 -1.59
N PHE A 403 7.73 9.49 -0.61
CA PHE A 403 6.35 9.68 -0.15
C PHE A 403 6.03 11.14 0.24
N ASP A 404 6.95 11.77 0.96
CA ASP A 404 6.86 13.13 1.49
C ASP A 404 7.61 14.18 0.66
N GLU A 405 8.23 13.80 -0.46
CA GLU A 405 8.99 14.73 -1.30
C GLU A 405 8.08 15.82 -1.87
N GLU A 406 8.52 17.07 -1.77
CA GLU A 406 7.87 18.22 -2.39
C GLU A 406 8.17 18.20 -3.90
N PRO A 407 7.19 18.00 -4.79
CA PRO A 407 7.47 17.96 -6.22
C PRO A 407 7.89 19.35 -6.72
N ASN A 408 9.01 19.43 -7.45
CA ASN A 408 9.36 20.68 -8.14
C ASN A 408 8.53 20.80 -9.43
N TYR A 409 7.27 21.19 -9.31
CA TYR A 409 6.31 21.30 -10.42
C TYR A 409 6.84 22.17 -11.58
N ALA A 410 7.62 23.22 -11.30
CA ALA A 410 8.23 24.04 -12.35
C ALA A 410 9.30 23.29 -13.14
N LYS A 411 10.19 22.53 -12.49
CA LYS A 411 11.16 21.65 -13.18
C LYS A 411 10.45 20.56 -13.99
N LEU A 412 9.31 20.05 -13.52
CA LEU A 412 8.51 19.05 -14.26
C LEU A 412 7.83 19.65 -15.50
N ILE A 413 7.31 20.88 -15.40
CA ILE A 413 6.73 21.64 -16.52
C ILE A 413 7.81 21.93 -17.58
N SER A 414 8.98 22.45 -17.17
CA SER A 414 10.04 22.86 -18.10
C SER A 414 10.67 21.71 -18.89
N LEU A 415 10.44 20.45 -18.51
CA LEU A 415 10.83 19.30 -19.35
C LEU A 415 10.17 19.37 -20.74
N PHE A 416 8.95 19.91 -20.81
CA PHE A 416 8.13 19.91 -22.03
C PHE A 416 8.34 21.13 -22.92
N ASP A 417 9.11 22.14 -22.49
CA ASP A 417 9.27 23.43 -23.20
C ASP A 417 9.68 23.28 -24.67
N SER A 418 10.53 22.30 -24.98
CA SER A 418 10.99 22.00 -26.35
C SER A 418 9.91 21.45 -27.30
N LEU A 419 8.73 21.10 -26.78
CA LEU A 419 7.58 20.60 -27.54
C LEU A 419 6.41 21.61 -27.59
N ILE A 420 6.53 22.75 -26.90
CA ILE A 420 5.47 23.76 -26.81
C ILE A 420 5.60 24.77 -27.95
N GLU A 421 4.58 24.83 -28.80
CA GLU A 421 4.50 25.77 -29.92
C GLU A 421 4.05 27.19 -29.48
N VAL A 422 3.93 28.11 -30.45
CA VAL A 422 3.41 29.47 -30.25
C VAL A 422 1.94 29.46 -29.80
N PRO A 423 1.48 30.41 -28.96
CA PRO A 423 0.15 30.34 -28.33
C PRO A 423 -1.04 30.12 -29.27
N ALA A 424 -1.00 30.67 -30.48
CA ALA A 424 -2.11 30.57 -31.45
C ALA A 424 -2.32 29.14 -31.99
N SER A 425 -1.27 28.35 -32.18
CA SER A 425 -1.37 26.98 -32.71
C SER A 425 -1.68 25.93 -31.64
N ARG A 426 -1.60 26.28 -30.34
CA ARG A 426 -1.76 25.31 -29.26
C ARG A 426 -3.16 24.68 -29.27
N PRO A 427 -3.27 23.33 -29.16
CA PRO A 427 -4.56 22.66 -29.02
C PRO A 427 -5.17 22.87 -27.62
N ILE A 428 -4.33 23.12 -26.61
CA ILE A 428 -4.73 23.36 -25.22
C ILE A 428 -4.07 24.64 -24.70
N ARG A 429 -4.82 25.40 -23.93
CA ARG A 429 -4.38 26.63 -23.27
C ARG A 429 -3.52 26.27 -22.06
N ILE A 430 -2.32 26.84 -22.00
CA ILE A 430 -1.33 26.61 -20.92
C ILE A 430 -0.93 27.90 -20.18
N ASP A 431 -1.63 29.01 -20.40
CA ASP A 431 -1.24 30.33 -19.88
C ASP A 431 -1.30 30.38 -18.34
N GLY A 432 -2.15 29.55 -17.73
CA GLY A 432 -2.24 29.39 -16.28
C GLY A 432 -0.95 28.85 -15.68
N ALA A 433 -0.31 27.89 -16.34
CA ALA A 433 1.02 27.37 -15.96
C ALA A 433 2.09 28.48 -15.98
N LEU A 434 2.13 29.27 -17.05
CA LEU A 434 3.16 30.29 -17.27
C LEU A 434 3.05 31.46 -16.27
N LYS A 435 1.83 31.89 -15.92
CA LYS A 435 1.62 32.94 -14.90
C LYS A 435 2.03 32.52 -13.48
N VAL A 436 2.11 31.22 -13.21
CA VAL A 436 2.59 30.67 -11.93
C VAL A 436 4.13 30.62 -11.91
N GLY A 437 4.77 30.33 -13.04
CA GLY A 437 6.23 30.27 -13.15
C GLY A 437 6.94 31.63 -12.98
N GLN A 438 6.36 32.72 -13.48
CA GLN A 438 7.00 34.04 -13.53
C GLN A 438 7.35 34.69 -12.18
N LYS A 439 6.91 34.14 -11.03
CA LYS A 439 7.33 34.59 -9.69
C LYS A 439 8.59 33.89 -9.15
N ARG A 440 9.19 32.94 -9.87
CA ARG A 440 10.40 32.23 -9.42
C ARG A 440 11.65 32.88 -10.02
N GLY A 441 12.52 33.37 -9.14
CA GLY A 441 13.79 34.00 -9.52
C GLY A 441 14.75 33.01 -10.17
N ARG A 442 15.70 33.57 -10.93
CA ARG A 442 16.86 32.83 -11.47
C ARG A 442 17.69 32.25 -10.32
N ASN A 443 18.33 31.10 -10.59
CA ASN A 443 19.29 30.35 -9.77
C ASN A 443 18.70 29.49 -8.64
N HIS A 444 18.70 28.17 -8.89
CA HIS A 444 19.24 27.20 -7.94
C HIS A 444 19.79 26.01 -8.75
N GLU A 445 21.07 26.09 -9.11
CA GLU A 445 21.86 24.90 -9.43
C GLU A 445 22.18 24.22 -8.09
N GLU A 446 21.36 23.25 -7.69
CA GLU A 446 21.68 22.38 -6.56
C GLU A 446 22.48 21.17 -7.07
N ASP A 447 23.57 20.85 -6.37
CA ASP A 447 24.44 19.70 -6.65
C ASP A 447 23.63 18.42 -6.92
N GLU A 448 23.67 17.91 -8.15
CA GLU A 448 23.18 16.57 -8.47
C GLU A 448 24.13 15.50 -7.91
N GLN A 449 24.19 15.39 -6.58
CA GLN A 449 24.54 14.12 -5.96
C GLN A 449 23.54 13.08 -6.48
N PRO A 450 24.00 11.92 -7.00
CA PRO A 450 23.10 10.94 -7.60
C PRO A 450 22.15 10.38 -6.53
N LYS A 451 20.92 10.92 -6.49
CA LYS A 451 19.83 10.40 -5.66
C LYS A 451 19.69 8.91 -5.97
N LYS A 452 19.83 8.06 -4.94
CA LYS A 452 19.66 6.60 -5.09
C LYS A 452 18.30 6.33 -5.73
N LYS A 453 18.30 5.78 -6.94
CA LYS A 453 17.08 5.50 -7.69
C LYS A 453 16.29 4.44 -6.90
N VAL A 454 15.07 4.80 -6.48
CA VAL A 454 14.26 3.98 -5.57
C VAL A 454 13.70 2.75 -6.28
N ARG A 455 13.47 2.85 -7.60
CA ARG A 455 12.91 1.76 -8.43
C ARG A 455 13.80 1.28 -9.59
N LEU A 456 14.87 2.00 -9.97
CA LEU A 456 15.77 1.54 -11.03
C LEU A 456 16.91 0.70 -10.46
N GLY A 457 16.86 -0.60 -10.77
CA GLY A 457 17.96 -1.55 -10.68
C GLY A 457 17.46 -2.92 -11.14
N SER A 458 18.36 -3.77 -11.65
CA SER A 458 17.98 -5.10 -12.11
C SER A 458 17.51 -5.96 -10.92
N PRO A 459 16.28 -6.51 -10.94
CA PRO A 459 15.81 -7.33 -9.83
C PRO A 459 16.62 -8.62 -9.71
N ALA A 460 17.16 -8.90 -8.52
CA ALA A 460 17.97 -10.08 -8.24
C ALA A 460 17.40 -10.89 -7.08
N ALA A 461 17.59 -12.21 -7.09
CA ALA A 461 17.35 -13.03 -5.91
C ALA A 461 18.56 -12.90 -4.95
N GLN A 462 18.30 -12.51 -3.71
CA GLN A 462 19.32 -12.28 -2.68
C GLN A 462 18.86 -12.84 -1.34
N TRP A 463 19.84 -13.20 -0.51
CA TRP A 463 19.65 -13.41 0.91
C TRP A 463 19.35 -12.07 1.57
N ILE A 464 18.27 -12.01 2.34
CA ILE A 464 17.87 -10.85 3.13
C ILE A 464 18.02 -11.27 4.59
N SER A 465 18.98 -10.67 5.28
CA SER A 465 19.31 -11.00 6.67
C SER A 465 19.09 -9.80 7.57
N VAL A 466 18.41 -10.03 8.70
CA VAL A 466 18.07 -9.04 9.72
C VAL A 466 18.89 -9.37 10.97
N TYR A 467 19.66 -8.40 11.46
CA TYR A 467 20.48 -8.52 12.67
C TYR A 467 19.92 -7.63 13.76
N ASN A 468 19.80 -8.15 14.97
CA ASN A 468 19.42 -7.37 16.15
C ASN A 468 20.59 -7.35 17.14
N ALA A 469 20.78 -6.22 17.82
CA ALA A 469 21.66 -6.15 18.97
C ALA A 469 21.10 -7.02 20.11
N ARG A 470 21.96 -7.81 20.74
CA ARG A 470 21.63 -8.63 21.92
C ARG A 470 22.78 -8.59 22.91
N ARG A 471 22.54 -9.09 24.12
CA ARG A 471 23.65 -9.47 25.02
C ARG A 471 24.50 -10.55 24.33
N ALA A 472 25.81 -10.53 24.58
CA ALA A 472 26.74 -11.50 24.02
C ALA A 472 26.25 -12.93 24.26
N MET A 473 26.09 -13.68 23.17
CA MET A 473 25.57 -15.05 23.17
C MET A 473 26.25 -15.90 22.09
N LYS A 474 26.24 -17.23 22.28
CA LYS A 474 26.68 -18.19 21.27
C LYS A 474 25.59 -18.32 20.20
N GLN A 475 25.93 -18.03 18.95
CA GLN A 475 25.09 -18.29 17.77
C GLN A 475 25.91 -19.13 16.79
N ARG A 476 25.25 -20.06 16.09
CA ARG A 476 25.80 -20.92 15.06
C ARG A 476 24.91 -20.83 13.83
N TYR A 477 25.51 -20.92 12.65
CA TYR A 477 24.78 -21.08 11.41
C TYR A 477 25.29 -22.29 10.63
N HIS A 478 24.37 -22.93 9.91
CA HIS A 478 24.67 -23.89 8.85
C HIS A 478 23.90 -23.44 7.60
N TYR A 479 24.50 -23.56 6.42
CA TYR A 479 23.89 -23.17 5.14
C TYR A 479 24.33 -24.15 4.05
N ASN A 480 23.61 -24.17 2.93
CA ASN A 480 23.75 -25.18 1.89
C ASN A 480 23.55 -26.62 2.42
N VAL A 481 22.69 -26.78 3.45
CA VAL A 481 22.41 -28.07 4.07
C VAL A 481 21.38 -28.82 3.23
N ALA A 482 21.70 -30.06 2.83
CA ALA A 482 20.76 -30.97 2.18
C ALA A 482 19.90 -31.71 3.21
N ASP A 483 18.72 -32.19 2.79
CA ASP A 483 17.73 -32.89 3.62
C ASP A 483 18.33 -33.97 4.53
N ASN A 484 19.18 -34.84 3.96
CA ASN A 484 19.83 -35.95 4.67
C ASN A 484 20.89 -35.54 5.70
N ARG A 485 21.25 -34.25 5.79
CA ARG A 485 22.20 -33.68 6.76
C ARG A 485 21.55 -32.79 7.81
N LEU A 486 20.26 -32.45 7.67
CA LEU A 486 19.55 -31.62 8.64
C LEU A 486 19.64 -32.19 10.05
N GLN A 487 19.31 -33.48 10.22
CA GLN A 487 19.28 -34.14 11.52
C GLN A 487 20.61 -34.00 12.28
N GLN A 488 21.72 -34.35 11.63
CA GLN A 488 23.08 -34.27 12.18
C GLN A 488 23.45 -32.85 12.66
N HIS A 489 23.06 -31.81 11.90
CA HIS A 489 23.33 -30.43 12.28
C HIS A 489 22.47 -29.96 13.47
N ILE A 490 21.22 -30.43 13.54
CA ILE A 490 20.28 -30.06 14.61
C ILE A 490 20.67 -30.75 15.92
N GLU A 491 20.96 -32.06 15.90
CA GLU A 491 21.42 -32.83 17.06
C GLU A 491 22.67 -32.22 17.68
N LYS A 492 23.71 -31.99 16.86
CA LYS A 492 24.95 -31.34 17.31
C LYS A 492 24.74 -29.92 17.84
N GLY A 493 23.73 -29.20 17.36
CA GLY A 493 23.36 -27.89 17.92
C GLY A 493 22.71 -28.03 19.30
N ASN A 494 21.79 -28.98 19.46
CA ASN A 494 21.11 -29.27 20.73
C ASN A 494 22.10 -29.73 21.82
N GLU A 495 23.06 -30.61 21.48
CA GLU A 495 24.19 -31.01 22.36
C GLU A 495 25.01 -29.81 22.83
N ASP A 496 25.22 -28.82 21.96
CA ASP A 496 25.94 -27.58 22.22
C ASP A 496 25.14 -26.52 22.99
N GLY A 497 23.90 -26.83 23.39
CA GLY A 497 22.96 -25.91 24.06
C GLY A 497 22.39 -24.82 23.14
N LEU A 498 22.33 -25.08 21.82
CA LEU A 498 21.84 -24.15 20.81
C LEU A 498 20.53 -24.66 20.21
N TYR A 499 19.50 -23.82 20.22
CA TYR A 499 18.21 -24.11 19.60
C TYR A 499 18.01 -23.30 18.33
N ILE A 500 17.32 -23.86 17.34
CA ILE A 500 16.99 -23.21 16.07
C ILE A 500 16.09 -21.99 16.36
N SER A 501 16.54 -20.81 15.95
CA SER A 501 15.80 -19.55 16.11
C SER A 501 15.19 -19.04 14.80
N CYS A 502 15.83 -19.31 13.66
CA CYS A 502 15.22 -19.13 12.34
C CYS A 502 15.79 -20.09 11.30
N VAL A 503 15.01 -20.34 10.25
CA VAL A 503 15.34 -21.22 9.12
C VAL A 503 14.99 -20.47 7.83
N ALA A 504 15.76 -20.71 6.77
CA ALA A 504 15.41 -20.32 5.41
C ALA A 504 15.82 -21.41 4.41
N SER A 505 15.38 -21.29 3.15
CA SER A 505 15.80 -22.16 2.05
C SER A 505 16.19 -21.32 0.83
N SER A 506 17.12 -21.85 0.03
CA SER A 506 17.47 -21.35 -1.31
C SER A 506 17.82 -22.55 -2.18
N ALA A 507 17.22 -22.65 -3.37
CA ALA A 507 17.45 -23.75 -4.31
C ALA A 507 17.32 -25.17 -3.69
N ASN A 508 16.33 -25.37 -2.83
CA ASN A 508 16.08 -26.59 -2.05
C ASN A 508 17.18 -26.97 -1.03
N LEU A 509 18.08 -26.03 -0.70
CA LEU A 509 19.06 -26.20 0.37
C LEU A 509 18.72 -25.30 1.56
N TRP A 510 18.90 -25.83 2.76
CA TRP A 510 18.50 -25.17 4.01
C TRP A 510 19.62 -24.30 4.59
N ALA A 511 19.19 -23.21 5.23
CA ALA A 511 19.98 -22.44 6.17
C ALA A 511 19.35 -22.52 7.56
N LEU A 512 20.11 -23.00 8.54
CA LEU A 512 19.74 -23.11 9.95
C LEU A 512 20.50 -22.04 10.74
N ILE A 513 19.79 -21.24 11.53
CA ILE A 513 20.38 -20.34 12.53
C ILE A 513 19.98 -20.86 13.91
N MET A 514 20.97 -21.09 14.77
CA MET A 514 20.78 -21.66 16.11
C MET A 514 21.46 -20.76 17.16
N ASP A 515 20.80 -20.46 18.27
CA ASP A 515 21.40 -19.67 19.34
C ASP A 515 21.03 -20.10 20.76
N ALA A 516 21.89 -19.75 21.71
CA ALA A 516 21.71 -19.96 23.14
C ALA A 516 20.74 -18.94 23.78
N GLY A 517 20.30 -17.92 23.03
CA GLY A 517 19.49 -16.80 23.51
C GLY A 517 18.00 -16.92 23.21
N THR A 518 17.53 -18.11 22.81
CA THR A 518 16.12 -18.38 22.50
C THR A 518 15.24 -18.44 23.75
N GLY A 519 15.76 -18.96 24.86
CA GLY A 519 14.99 -19.29 26.05
C GLY A 519 14.08 -20.52 25.90
N PHE A 520 14.26 -21.31 24.83
CA PHE A 520 13.51 -22.56 24.64
C PHE A 520 14.01 -23.66 25.58
N LEU A 521 13.11 -24.59 25.93
CA LEU A 521 13.39 -25.71 26.84
C LEU A 521 13.59 -27.05 26.11
N SER A 522 13.01 -27.19 24.93
CA SER A 522 13.12 -28.36 24.05
C SER A 522 12.56 -28.01 22.68
N GLN A 523 13.09 -28.62 21.62
CA GLN A 523 12.59 -28.49 20.25
C GLN A 523 12.25 -29.85 19.64
N VAL A 524 11.28 -29.83 18.72
CA VAL A 524 10.99 -30.89 17.75
C VAL A 524 10.90 -30.29 16.37
N HIS A 525 11.24 -31.06 15.35
CA HIS A 525 11.20 -30.62 13.96
C HIS A 525 10.70 -31.71 13.03
N GLU A 526 10.12 -31.31 11.91
CA GLU A 526 9.72 -32.19 10.82
C GLU A 526 10.16 -31.58 9.49
N LEU A 527 10.88 -32.37 8.68
CA LEU A 527 11.02 -32.14 7.26
C LEU A 527 9.90 -32.92 6.55
N SER A 528 8.95 -32.20 5.95
CA SER A 528 7.81 -32.80 5.25
C SER A 528 7.78 -32.39 3.78
N PRO A 529 7.43 -33.30 2.83
CA PRO A 529 7.17 -32.91 1.44
C PRO A 529 5.92 -32.03 1.30
N VAL A 530 5.08 -31.94 2.34
CA VAL A 530 3.90 -31.08 2.37
C VAL A 530 4.19 -29.79 3.12
N PHE A 531 3.99 -28.64 2.45
CA PHE A 531 4.15 -27.32 3.06
C PHE A 531 3.19 -27.12 4.25
N LEU A 532 3.75 -27.02 5.46
CA LEU A 532 3.05 -26.98 6.74
C LEU A 532 2.10 -28.19 6.96
N HIS A 533 2.71 -29.36 7.11
CA HIS A 533 2.04 -30.64 7.40
C HIS A 533 1.12 -30.54 8.63
N LYS A 534 -0.19 -30.59 8.37
CA LYS A 534 -1.23 -30.28 9.35
C LYS A 534 -1.22 -31.23 10.55
N ASP A 535 -1.21 -32.53 10.30
CA ASP A 535 -1.51 -33.51 11.35
C ASP A 535 -0.36 -33.63 12.35
N TRP A 536 0.89 -33.52 11.89
CA TRP A 536 2.06 -33.41 12.77
C TRP A 536 2.06 -32.12 13.62
N ILE A 537 1.69 -30.98 13.04
CA ILE A 537 1.58 -29.70 13.77
C ILE A 537 0.51 -29.80 14.87
N MET A 538 -0.64 -30.42 14.59
CA MET A 538 -1.71 -30.61 15.57
C MET A 538 -1.26 -31.49 16.75
N ASP A 539 -0.64 -32.65 16.48
CA ASP A 539 -0.06 -33.53 17.50
C ASP A 539 0.99 -32.82 18.37
N GLN A 540 1.82 -31.94 17.78
CA GLN A 540 2.79 -31.15 18.53
C GLN A 540 2.14 -30.05 19.39
N TRP A 541 1.05 -29.42 18.91
CA TRP A 541 0.28 -28.45 19.72
C TRP A 541 -0.36 -29.12 20.94
N GLU A 542 -0.94 -30.33 20.82
CA GLU A 542 -1.45 -31.10 21.97
C GLU A 542 -0.34 -31.40 23.00
N LYS A 543 0.87 -31.64 22.52
CA LYS A 543 2.08 -31.84 23.33
C LYS A 543 2.67 -30.53 23.90
N ASN A 544 2.01 -29.39 23.71
CA ASN A 544 2.41 -28.04 24.13
C ASN A 544 3.72 -27.53 23.50
N PHE A 545 4.08 -28.00 22.31
CA PHE A 545 5.07 -27.34 21.46
C PHE A 545 4.37 -26.28 20.59
N TYR A 546 5.03 -25.17 20.29
CA TYR A 546 4.51 -24.13 19.40
C TYR A 546 5.48 -23.85 18.27
N ILE A 547 4.99 -23.57 17.06
CA ILE A 547 5.82 -23.22 15.91
C ILE A 547 6.64 -21.96 16.22
N THR A 548 7.97 -22.08 16.11
CA THR A 548 8.93 -21.00 16.36
C THR A 548 9.75 -20.63 15.13
N ALA A 549 10.02 -21.59 14.24
CA ALA A 549 10.64 -21.32 12.95
C ALA A 549 10.03 -22.20 11.87
N ILE A 550 9.84 -21.65 10.68
CA ILE A 550 9.40 -22.36 9.48
C ILE A 550 10.20 -21.88 8.28
N ALA A 551 10.49 -22.80 7.37
CA ALA A 551 10.93 -22.48 6.02
C ALA A 551 10.29 -23.45 5.04
N GLY A 552 9.95 -22.95 3.86
CA GLY A 552 9.55 -23.77 2.73
C GLY A 552 10.64 -23.78 1.66
N SER A 553 10.60 -24.81 0.83
CA SER A 553 11.53 -25.07 -0.26
C SER A 553 10.84 -24.81 -1.62
N ALA A 554 11.62 -24.68 -2.70
CA ALA A 554 11.08 -24.42 -4.03
C ALA A 554 10.34 -25.63 -4.61
N ASN A 555 10.74 -26.86 -4.22
CA ASN A 555 10.04 -28.11 -4.52
C ASN A 555 8.75 -28.35 -3.71
N GLY A 556 8.37 -27.42 -2.83
CA GLY A 556 7.12 -27.51 -2.05
C GLY A 556 7.24 -28.14 -0.66
N SER A 557 8.40 -28.69 -0.29
CA SER A 557 8.66 -29.20 1.06
C SER A 557 8.76 -28.08 2.10
N SER A 558 8.67 -28.41 3.39
CA SER A 558 8.99 -27.50 4.49
C SER A 558 9.74 -28.18 5.63
N LEU A 559 10.62 -27.40 6.27
CA LEU A 559 11.12 -27.68 7.61
C LEU A 559 10.30 -26.85 8.60
N VAL A 560 9.58 -27.52 9.49
CA VAL A 560 8.82 -26.90 10.59
C VAL A 560 9.55 -27.20 11.90
N VAL A 561 9.78 -26.18 12.73
CA VAL A 561 10.38 -26.31 14.06
C VAL A 561 9.43 -25.78 15.11
N MET A 562 9.14 -26.61 16.12
CA MET A 562 8.25 -26.29 17.22
C MET A 562 8.99 -26.43 18.57
N SER A 563 8.76 -25.49 19.49
CA SER A 563 9.51 -25.36 20.75
C SER A 563 8.61 -25.32 21.98
N LYS A 564 9.16 -25.76 23.12
CA LYS A 564 8.65 -25.47 24.48
C LYS A 564 9.43 -24.33 25.12
N GLY A 565 8.84 -23.70 26.14
CA GLY A 565 9.41 -22.50 26.80
C GLY A 565 9.07 -21.18 26.10
N THR A 566 8.28 -21.21 25.03
CA THR A 566 7.77 -19.99 24.39
C THR A 566 6.77 -19.27 25.32
N PRO A 567 6.62 -17.93 25.21
CA PRO A 567 5.58 -17.21 25.94
C PRO A 567 4.17 -17.41 25.32
N TYR A 568 4.05 -18.17 24.22
CA TYR A 568 2.81 -18.30 23.47
C TYR A 568 1.77 -19.14 24.22
N SER A 569 0.50 -18.76 24.10
CA SER A 569 -0.62 -19.46 24.76
C SER A 569 -1.60 -20.12 23.78
N GLN A 570 -1.75 -19.53 22.59
CA GLN A 570 -2.54 -20.05 21.48
C GLN A 570 -1.86 -19.66 20.18
N GLN A 571 -1.98 -20.50 19.15
CA GLN A 571 -1.38 -20.28 17.84
C GLN A 571 -2.37 -20.66 16.75
N SER A 572 -2.27 -20.02 15.60
CA SER A 572 -2.97 -20.40 14.37
C SER A 572 -2.05 -20.14 13.18
N TYR A 573 -2.21 -20.91 12.10
CA TYR A 573 -1.49 -20.65 10.85
C TYR A 573 -2.43 -20.65 9.66
N LYS A 574 -1.99 -20.03 8.57
CA LYS A 574 -2.69 -20.05 7.28
C LYS A 574 -1.71 -20.27 6.14
N VAL A 575 -2.04 -21.22 5.26
CA VAL A 575 -1.42 -21.37 3.94
C VAL A 575 -2.31 -20.67 2.90
N SER A 576 -1.72 -19.93 1.96
CA SER A 576 -2.46 -19.28 0.86
C SER A 576 -1.57 -19.00 -0.34
N GLU A 577 -2.15 -18.92 -1.54
CA GLU A 577 -1.43 -18.58 -2.78
C GLU A 577 -1.15 -17.07 -2.93
N SER A 578 -1.82 -16.24 -2.13
CA SER A 578 -1.57 -14.79 -2.03
C SER A 578 -1.28 -14.41 -0.59
N PHE A 579 -0.65 -13.25 -0.37
CA PHE A 579 -0.29 -12.81 0.98
C PHE A 579 -1.59 -12.57 1.80
N PRO A 580 -1.84 -13.29 2.91
CA PRO A 580 -3.18 -13.41 3.49
C PRO A 580 -3.56 -12.24 4.42
N PHE A 581 -3.33 -10.98 3.99
CA PHE A 581 -3.46 -9.79 4.83
C PHE A 581 -4.84 -9.62 5.48
N LYS A 582 -5.94 -9.92 4.78
CA LYS A 582 -7.30 -9.87 5.36
C LYS A 582 -7.45 -10.77 6.60
N TRP A 583 -6.84 -11.96 6.56
CA TRP A 583 -6.84 -12.90 7.69
C TRP A 583 -5.91 -12.41 8.82
N ILE A 584 -4.73 -11.88 8.47
CA ILE A 584 -3.80 -11.26 9.44
C ILE A 584 -4.48 -10.10 10.19
N ASN A 585 -5.16 -9.21 9.47
CA ASN A 585 -5.88 -8.06 10.03
C ASN A 585 -7.07 -8.50 10.93
N LYS A 586 -7.81 -9.55 10.56
CA LYS A 586 -8.80 -10.19 11.45
C LYS A 586 -8.14 -10.72 12.73
N LYS A 587 -7.02 -11.44 12.61
CA LYS A 587 -6.29 -12.04 13.74
C LYS A 587 -5.60 -11.03 14.65
N TRP A 588 -5.11 -9.89 14.14
CA TRP A 588 -4.61 -8.78 14.96
C TRP A 588 -5.68 -8.24 15.90
N LYS A 589 -6.92 -8.07 15.43
CA LYS A 589 -8.07 -7.64 16.26
C LYS A 589 -8.45 -8.68 17.31
N GLU A 590 -8.17 -9.96 17.05
CA GLU A 590 -8.31 -11.06 18.01
C GLU A 590 -7.11 -11.19 18.99
N GLY A 591 -6.13 -10.28 18.94
CA GLY A 591 -4.95 -10.25 19.82
C GLY A 591 -3.83 -11.23 19.45
N PHE A 592 -3.93 -11.91 18.30
CA PHE A 592 -2.83 -12.69 17.73
C PHE A 592 -1.86 -11.78 16.99
N HIS A 593 -0.58 -12.13 16.97
CA HIS A 593 0.47 -11.41 16.24
C HIS A 593 1.26 -12.39 15.38
N VAL A 594 1.70 -11.99 14.19
CA VAL A 594 2.57 -12.82 13.34
C VAL A 594 3.89 -13.07 14.06
N THR A 595 4.24 -14.34 14.27
CA THR A 595 5.47 -14.76 14.95
C THR A 595 6.43 -15.51 14.02
N SER A 596 5.94 -16.08 12.93
CA SER A 596 6.79 -16.67 11.90
C SER A 596 6.10 -16.64 10.54
N MET A 597 6.88 -16.57 9.46
CA MET A 597 6.41 -16.62 8.08
C MET A 597 7.39 -17.46 7.26
N ALA A 598 6.87 -18.17 6.28
CA ALA A 598 7.65 -18.86 5.26
C ALA A 598 6.92 -18.85 3.92
N THR A 599 7.61 -19.30 2.89
CA THR A 599 7.09 -19.47 1.54
C THR A 599 7.58 -20.79 0.96
N ALA A 600 6.76 -21.45 0.15
CA ALA A 600 7.14 -22.61 -0.66
C ALA A 600 6.64 -22.41 -2.09
N GLY A 601 7.56 -22.15 -3.01
CA GLY A 601 7.25 -21.59 -4.32
C GLY A 601 6.51 -20.26 -4.18
N ASN A 602 5.27 -20.21 -4.65
CA ASN A 602 4.41 -19.01 -4.56
C ASN A 602 3.44 -19.05 -3.36
N ARG A 603 3.38 -20.15 -2.59
CA ARG A 603 2.50 -20.25 -1.42
C ARG A 603 3.13 -19.56 -0.20
N TRP A 604 2.34 -18.76 0.49
CA TRP A 604 2.64 -18.14 1.77
C TRP A 604 2.18 -19.05 2.92
N GLY A 605 3.02 -19.20 3.95
CA GLY A 605 2.66 -19.78 5.23
C GLY A 605 2.87 -18.74 6.32
N VAL A 606 1.80 -18.32 6.99
CA VAL A 606 1.85 -17.29 8.05
C VAL A 606 1.38 -17.90 9.36
N VAL A 607 2.20 -17.76 10.42
CA VAL A 607 1.93 -18.27 11.76
C VAL A 607 1.72 -17.08 12.71
N MET A 608 0.59 -17.08 13.42
CA MET A 608 0.25 -16.04 14.38
C MET A 608 -0.02 -16.62 15.78
N SER A 609 0.52 -15.97 16.81
CA SER A 609 0.45 -16.43 18.20
C SER A 609 -0.11 -15.35 19.14
N ARG A 610 -0.88 -15.75 20.14
CA ARG A 610 -1.21 -14.93 21.32
C ARG A 610 -0.06 -14.96 22.32
N ASN A 611 0.04 -13.93 23.17
CA ASN A 611 1.15 -13.71 24.11
C ASN A 611 2.55 -13.65 23.44
N SER A 612 2.62 -13.20 22.18
CA SER A 612 3.85 -13.00 21.40
C SER A 612 4.88 -12.05 22.03
N GLY A 613 4.46 -11.20 22.97
CA GLY A 613 5.28 -10.09 23.50
C GLY A 613 5.21 -8.80 22.67
N TYR A 614 4.46 -8.77 21.56
CA TYR A 614 4.25 -7.55 20.75
C TYR A 614 2.98 -6.79 21.18
N SER A 615 2.99 -5.48 20.95
CA SER A 615 1.91 -4.54 21.24
C SER A 615 1.21 -4.05 19.96
N GLU A 616 1.99 -3.77 18.93
CA GLU A 616 1.53 -3.35 17.60
C GLU A 616 2.30 -4.11 16.52
N GLN A 617 1.69 -4.28 15.36
CA GLN A 617 2.28 -4.88 14.18
C GLN A 617 1.77 -4.24 12.89
N VAL A 618 2.67 -4.16 11.91
CA VAL A 618 2.42 -3.69 10.54
C VAL A 618 3.14 -4.59 9.54
N VAL A 619 2.80 -4.47 8.27
CA VAL A 619 3.47 -5.17 7.16
C VAL A 619 4.01 -4.17 6.15
N GLU A 620 5.21 -4.43 5.64
CA GLU A 620 5.65 -3.92 4.35
C GLU A 620 5.65 -5.06 3.33
N LEU A 621 4.82 -4.96 2.29
CA LEU A 621 4.71 -5.94 1.19
C LEU A 621 5.10 -5.26 -0.12
N ASP A 622 6.06 -5.81 -0.85
CA ASP A 622 6.57 -5.21 -2.08
C ASP A 622 7.08 -6.30 -3.04
N PHE A 623 7.25 -5.98 -4.33
CA PHE A 623 7.88 -6.89 -5.30
C PHE A 623 9.42 -6.86 -5.22
N LEU A 624 9.95 -5.92 -4.44
CA LEU A 624 11.37 -5.64 -4.21
C LEU A 624 11.60 -5.46 -2.69
N TYR A 625 12.74 -4.91 -2.29
CA TYR A 625 13.02 -4.60 -0.88
C TYR A 625 12.45 -3.21 -0.50
N PRO A 626 11.48 -3.09 0.43
CA PRO A 626 10.78 -1.83 0.74
C PRO A 626 11.58 -0.94 1.71
N SER A 627 12.72 -0.43 1.26
CA SER A 627 13.63 0.38 2.11
C SER A 627 12.98 1.63 2.71
N GLU A 628 12.20 2.39 1.92
CA GLU A 628 11.51 3.59 2.39
C GLU A 628 10.55 3.28 3.55
N GLY A 629 9.70 2.27 3.37
CA GLY A 629 8.73 1.85 4.39
C GLY A 629 9.43 1.39 5.66
N ILE A 630 10.40 0.47 5.55
CA ILE A 630 11.18 -0.05 6.69
C ILE A 630 11.83 1.09 7.49
N HIS A 631 12.43 2.09 6.84
CA HIS A 631 13.08 3.21 7.54
C HIS A 631 12.07 4.09 8.30
N ARG A 632 10.93 4.47 7.70
CA ARG A 632 9.88 5.25 8.38
C ARG A 632 9.28 4.50 9.57
N ARG A 633 9.12 3.18 9.45
CA ARG A 633 8.68 2.31 10.56
C ARG A 633 9.75 2.25 11.67
N TRP A 634 11.04 2.21 11.34
CA TRP A 634 12.12 2.27 12.34
C TRP A 634 12.14 3.58 13.14
N GLU A 635 11.88 4.71 12.50
CA GLU A 635 11.77 6.04 13.14
C GLU A 635 10.60 6.11 14.15
N THR A 636 9.53 5.35 13.90
CA THR A 636 8.35 5.21 14.78
C THR A 636 8.46 4.06 15.79
N GLY A 637 9.64 3.46 15.95
CA GLY A 637 9.92 2.44 16.97
C GLY A 637 9.58 1.00 16.60
N TYR A 638 9.02 0.75 15.43
CA TYR A 638 8.84 -0.61 14.91
C TYR A 638 10.20 -1.26 14.58
N ARG A 639 10.29 -2.59 14.65
CA ARG A 639 11.45 -3.38 14.19
C ARG A 639 10.98 -4.61 13.43
N ILE A 640 11.73 -5.03 12.41
CA ILE A 640 11.43 -6.24 11.64
C ILE A 640 11.54 -7.45 12.57
N THR A 641 10.50 -8.28 12.60
CA THR A 641 10.41 -9.48 13.45
C THR A 641 10.13 -10.76 12.68
N SER A 642 9.70 -10.67 11.42
CA SER A 642 9.56 -11.83 10.54
C SER A 642 9.65 -11.42 9.07
N THR A 643 10.33 -12.23 8.26
CA THR A 643 10.56 -11.97 6.83
C THR A 643 10.32 -13.24 6.02
N ALA A 644 9.56 -13.14 4.93
CA ALA A 644 9.40 -14.22 3.96
C ALA A 644 9.25 -13.64 2.55
N ALA A 645 9.61 -14.41 1.52
CA ALA A 645 9.52 -13.94 0.15
C ALA A 645 9.22 -15.06 -0.84
N THR A 646 8.34 -14.81 -1.80
CA THR A 646 8.17 -15.64 -2.99
C THR A 646 9.14 -15.17 -4.08
N ASN A 647 9.08 -15.79 -5.25
CA ASN A 647 9.79 -15.30 -6.44
C ASN A 647 9.31 -13.91 -6.90
N ASP A 648 8.12 -13.47 -6.47
CA ASP A 648 7.49 -12.23 -6.91
C ASP A 648 7.44 -11.14 -5.85
N GLN A 649 7.25 -11.47 -4.57
CA GLN A 649 7.06 -10.49 -3.50
C GLN A 649 7.81 -10.87 -2.22
N ALA A 650 8.31 -9.86 -1.52
CA ALA A 650 8.85 -9.95 -0.17
C ALA A 650 7.90 -9.28 0.84
N ALA A 651 7.68 -9.95 1.96
CA ALA A 651 6.87 -9.45 3.07
C ALA A 651 7.72 -9.34 4.35
N PHE A 652 7.63 -8.18 4.99
CA PHE A 652 8.31 -7.85 6.24
C PHE A 652 7.24 -7.52 7.28
N ILE A 653 7.14 -8.32 8.34
CA ILE A 653 6.37 -7.92 9.53
C ILE A 653 7.29 -7.11 10.42
N LEU A 654 6.83 -5.92 10.79
CA LEU A 654 7.47 -5.09 11.80
C LEU A 654 6.57 -4.99 13.03
N SER A 655 7.17 -5.07 14.22
CA SER A 655 6.46 -5.07 15.50
C SER A 655 7.03 -4.03 16.46
N ILE A 656 6.20 -3.56 17.39
CA ILE A 656 6.63 -2.87 18.62
C ILE A 656 6.56 -3.86 19.80
N PRO A 657 7.65 -4.15 20.53
CA PRO A 657 7.62 -5.03 21.69
C PRO A 657 6.99 -4.37 22.92
N LYS A 658 6.15 -5.11 23.66
CA LYS A 658 5.51 -4.67 24.93
C LYS A 658 6.51 -4.28 26.03
N ARG A 659 7.72 -4.82 25.97
CA ARG A 659 8.85 -4.45 26.83
C ARG A 659 9.93 -3.87 25.93
N LYS A 660 10.31 -2.61 26.17
CA LYS A 660 11.43 -2.00 25.45
C LYS A 660 12.70 -2.84 25.67
N PRO A 661 13.42 -3.23 24.61
CA PRO A 661 14.69 -3.93 24.78
C PRO A 661 15.75 -2.97 25.32
N VAL A 662 16.85 -3.52 25.83
CA VAL A 662 17.98 -2.73 26.35
C VAL A 662 18.72 -1.99 25.22
N ASP A 663 18.75 -2.60 24.04
CA ASP A 663 19.27 -2.03 22.80
C ASP A 663 18.22 -2.24 21.70
N GLU A 664 17.94 -1.19 20.93
CA GLU A 664 16.97 -1.18 19.82
C GLU A 664 17.66 -1.21 18.44
N THR A 665 18.99 -1.38 18.39
CA THR A 665 19.76 -1.42 17.15
C THR A 665 19.39 -2.65 16.33
N GLN A 666 18.94 -2.40 15.10
CA GLN A 666 18.65 -3.41 14.09
C GLN A 666 19.32 -3.00 12.78
N GLU A 667 19.90 -3.97 12.07
CA GLU A 667 20.51 -3.78 10.76
C GLU A 667 19.96 -4.80 9.76
N THR A 668 19.93 -4.42 8.48
CA THR A 668 19.49 -5.29 7.39
C THR A 668 20.57 -5.36 6.31
N LEU A 669 20.88 -6.57 5.86
CA LEU A 669 21.88 -6.82 4.84
C LEU A 669 21.28 -7.67 3.72
N ARG A 670 21.58 -7.29 2.47
CA ARG A 670 21.20 -8.03 1.27
C ARG A 670 22.45 -8.50 0.53
N THR A 671 22.54 -9.80 0.23
CA THR A 671 23.72 -10.41 -0.43
C THR A 671 23.30 -11.48 -1.42
N SER A 672 24.02 -11.61 -2.55
CA SER A 672 23.78 -12.68 -3.53
C SER A 672 24.06 -14.08 -2.96
N ALA A 673 25.17 -14.22 -2.22
CA ALA A 673 25.51 -15.42 -1.46
C ALA A 673 25.03 -15.33 0.00
N PHE A 674 25.03 -16.45 0.73
CA PHE A 674 24.77 -16.47 2.17
C PHE A 674 25.82 -15.59 2.90
N PRO A 675 25.45 -14.73 3.86
CA PRO A 675 26.30 -13.65 4.38
C PRO A 675 27.39 -14.09 5.39
N SER A 676 28.03 -15.25 5.17
CA SER A 676 28.95 -15.92 6.12
C SER A 676 30.09 -15.03 6.65
N ASN A 677 30.72 -14.22 5.81
CA ASN A 677 31.77 -13.28 6.22
C ASN A 677 31.21 -12.19 7.13
N HIS A 678 30.11 -11.55 6.70
CA HIS A 678 29.47 -10.48 7.46
C HIS A 678 28.95 -10.95 8.82
N VAL A 679 28.45 -12.17 8.94
CA VAL A 679 27.98 -12.72 10.23
C VAL A 679 29.06 -12.64 11.31
N LYS A 680 30.33 -12.91 10.97
CA LYS A 680 31.46 -12.80 11.91
C LYS A 680 31.70 -11.34 12.34
N ASP A 681 31.67 -10.41 11.38
CA ASP A 681 31.81 -8.96 11.66
C ASP A 681 30.66 -8.41 12.51
N LYS A 682 29.45 -8.96 12.34
CA LYS A 682 28.26 -8.60 13.15
C LYS A 682 28.36 -9.17 14.57
N TRP A 683 28.80 -10.42 14.74
CA TRP A 683 29.02 -10.99 16.07
C TRP A 683 30.04 -10.19 16.90
N ALA A 684 31.12 -9.69 16.28
CA ALA A 684 32.07 -8.80 16.94
C ALA A 684 31.46 -7.47 17.45
N LYS A 685 30.28 -7.10 16.96
CA LYS A 685 29.48 -5.92 17.35
C LYS A 685 28.25 -6.30 18.19
N ASN A 686 28.15 -7.54 18.69
CA ASN A 686 26.97 -8.11 19.37
C ASN A 686 25.66 -8.05 18.54
N LEU A 687 25.79 -8.02 17.21
CA LEU A 687 24.69 -8.09 16.25
C LEU A 687 24.51 -9.53 15.78
N TYR A 688 23.33 -10.10 16.01
CA TYR A 688 23.02 -11.51 15.75
C TYR A 688 21.87 -11.64 14.77
N ILE A 689 21.90 -12.67 13.89
CA ILE A 689 20.77 -12.91 12.97
C ILE A 689 19.52 -13.17 13.81
N ALA A 690 18.46 -12.40 13.53
CA ALA A 690 17.15 -12.48 14.15
C ALA A 690 16.06 -12.92 13.16
N SER A 691 16.25 -12.67 11.87
CA SER A 691 15.41 -13.19 10.79
C SER A 691 16.22 -13.29 9.50
N ILE A 692 15.89 -14.26 8.66
CA ILE A 692 16.54 -14.45 7.36
C ILE A 692 15.55 -15.05 6.36
N CYS A 693 15.58 -14.59 5.12
CA CYS A 693 14.91 -15.24 3.99
C CYS A 693 15.75 -15.10 2.71
N PHE A 694 15.34 -15.78 1.65
CA PHE A 694 15.88 -15.62 0.30
C PHE A 694 14.74 -15.14 -0.61
N GLY A 695 14.97 -14.10 -1.40
CA GLY A 695 13.88 -13.45 -2.14
C GLY A 695 14.35 -12.36 -3.10
N ARG A 696 13.41 -11.77 -3.82
CA ARG A 696 13.69 -10.76 -4.86
C ARG A 696 13.95 -9.37 -4.26
N THR A 697 14.99 -8.70 -4.74
CA THR A 697 15.49 -7.40 -4.26
C THR A 697 16.00 -6.55 -5.43
N VAL A 698 16.36 -5.28 -5.16
CA VAL A 698 17.11 -4.43 -6.11
C VAL A 698 18.61 -4.55 -5.83
N CYS A 699 19.40 -4.77 -6.87
CA CYS A 699 20.86 -4.61 -6.88
C CYS A 699 21.25 -3.13 -6.94
#